data_AF-A0AAE0SRZ3-F1
#
_entry.id   AF-A0AAE0SRZ3-F1
#
_cell.length_a   1.000
_cell.length_b   1.000
_cell.length_c   1.000
_cell.angle_alpha   90.00
_cell.angle_beta   90.00
_cell.angle_gamma   90.00
#
_symmetry.space_group_name_H-M   'P 1'
#
loop_
_entity.id
_entity.type
_entity.pdbx_description
1 polymer ?
#
loop_
_entity_poly.entity_id
_entity_poly.type
_entity_poly.pdbx_seq_one_letter_code
_entity_poly.pdbx_strand_id
1 'polypeptide(L)'
;MANTDRLSVFISAILDTMGFNRHMTDFRISNTRQMDVIGALENDFVGNILLGGKSEGTSLEGQGDTDIVYVIRLRTVSDRQIDPPSPQHTVLYTEDREVHPGYTWLRVGLNDHLDDIITHAMILKVGPNSKQDLYLSSSVFIKFQQETMQHIFPLHIQCQPISGPSQPLIIGGKQLDSVYAFHHPDWPVQASKWINRCGTNGWPPQTIVTAIVQSGCHIVPKGFKESPSSNMEWCISFAIHEKSILQLFNMTQKHFYILLKIMAKDLKERFPNLQDVVTSYTMKTVALWQVELHHTRNWDRSHLLDRVMEALSFLKSCVENRNLPAYFIPENNLFDGNINPCTATCLSRLLNDFLSQGARCVLTFTPIQQQQIQKQNPGIFLSGLEMFNLMIQFCRKYLDFNLSKKHILHSLSLINLPHMTRHRLLTTGVSKIMKATLAYVNIAKIMNAGMPNKRKYEFCRPLLLIASNNSGTDRMAGKVKFAGVLHVLGKTNKAIETLYSIKLRPLFGTCRKCHNRNIISQKYSGIKKDSDDIDAAFARLGRDNYVQHCISLDVRYTKEEMGIVPDAIKYEFFHKPESDLIYDSRRSEVYVDPDMLRYYLLYNCHTEQGDEVKAQGAFINLIRIATREKFDQYMEYREVALNVLGLCYLEKEDYFRSYNCFCRAMSLRPRLLVQKWSTSTPWHLAVLASKLINR
;
A
#
# COMPACT_ATOMS: atom_id res chain seq x y z
N MET A 1 24.67 15.77 -32.72
CA MET A 1 23.33 15.91 -33.35
C MET A 1 22.71 14.55 -33.62
N ALA A 2 23.18 13.74 -34.58
CA ALA A 2 22.54 12.45 -34.94
C ALA A 2 22.25 11.43 -33.80
N ASN A 3 22.96 11.48 -32.67
CA ASN A 3 22.71 10.61 -31.52
C ASN A 3 21.58 11.16 -30.60
N THR A 4 21.49 12.49 -30.46
CA THR A 4 20.43 13.16 -29.69
C THR A 4 19.09 12.98 -30.39
N ASP A 5 19.04 13.17 -31.71
CA ASP A 5 17.81 13.07 -32.49
C ASP A 5 17.20 11.66 -32.38
N ARG A 6 18.04 10.63 -32.50
CA ARG A 6 17.62 9.23 -32.31
C ARG A 6 17.15 8.96 -30.89
N LEU A 7 17.83 9.52 -29.89
CA LEU A 7 17.43 9.37 -28.50
C LEU A 7 16.10 10.07 -28.23
N SER A 8 15.86 11.26 -28.79
CA SER A 8 14.59 11.99 -28.69
C SER A 8 13.42 11.16 -29.23
N VAL A 9 13.57 10.60 -30.43
CA VAL A 9 12.56 9.72 -31.04
C VAL A 9 12.32 8.48 -30.16
N PHE A 10 13.39 7.88 -29.62
CA PHE A 10 13.29 6.73 -28.73
C PHE A 10 12.56 7.06 -27.42
N ILE A 11 12.86 8.20 -26.79
CA ILE A 11 12.17 8.67 -25.58
C ILE A 11 10.69 8.94 -25.84
N SER A 12 10.35 9.62 -26.94
CA SER A 12 8.96 9.79 -27.36
C SER A 12 8.23 8.44 -27.50
N ALA A 13 8.88 7.43 -28.08
CA ALA A 13 8.31 6.09 -28.21
C ALA A 13 8.16 5.37 -26.85
N ILE A 14 9.00 5.67 -25.85
CA ILE A 14 8.82 5.21 -24.47
C ILE A 14 7.58 5.87 -23.86
N LEU A 15 7.44 7.18 -23.97
CA LEU A 15 6.29 7.91 -23.44
C LEU A 15 4.97 7.44 -24.07
N ASP A 16 4.98 7.18 -25.38
CA ASP A 16 3.83 6.60 -26.08
C ASP A 16 3.44 5.23 -25.48
N THR A 17 4.41 4.37 -25.16
CA THR A 17 4.17 3.07 -24.50
C THR A 17 3.76 3.17 -23.03
N MET A 18 4.14 4.25 -22.35
CA MET A 18 3.65 4.55 -21.00
C MET A 18 2.19 5.04 -20.99
N GLY A 19 1.56 5.17 -22.15
CA GLY A 19 0.19 5.64 -22.29
C GLY A 19 0.07 7.14 -22.57
N PHE A 20 1.15 7.82 -22.94
CA PHE A 20 1.14 9.25 -23.32
C PHE A 20 1.08 9.48 -24.84
N ASN A 21 0.58 8.50 -25.58
CA ASN A 21 0.30 8.67 -27.01
C ASN A 21 -0.91 9.60 -27.23
N ARG A 22 -1.07 10.09 -28.46
CA ARG A 22 -2.12 11.05 -28.85
C ARG A 22 -3.51 10.55 -28.46
N HIS A 23 -3.87 9.34 -28.86
CA HIS A 23 -5.20 8.77 -28.65
C HIS A 23 -5.57 8.73 -27.16
N MET A 24 -4.70 8.18 -26.31
CA MET A 24 -4.96 8.08 -24.86
C MET A 24 -4.99 9.45 -24.16
N THR A 25 -4.15 10.38 -24.60
CA THR A 25 -4.11 11.73 -24.04
C THR A 25 -5.37 12.52 -24.42
N ASP A 26 -5.79 12.47 -25.67
CA ASP A 26 -7.00 13.15 -26.14
C ASP A 26 -8.26 12.51 -25.54
N PHE A 27 -8.30 11.18 -25.37
CA PHE A 27 -9.37 10.48 -24.66
C PHE A 27 -9.53 10.98 -23.22
N ARG A 28 -8.42 11.11 -22.47
CA ARG A 28 -8.44 11.62 -21.09
C ARG A 28 -8.95 13.06 -21.02
N ILE A 29 -8.44 13.94 -21.88
CA ILE A 29 -8.86 15.35 -21.95
C ILE A 29 -10.36 15.44 -22.26
N SER A 30 -10.84 14.68 -23.25
CA SER A 30 -12.25 14.65 -23.64
C SER A 30 -13.15 14.17 -22.50
N ASN A 31 -12.76 13.09 -21.81
CA ASN A 31 -13.53 12.55 -20.70
C ASN A 31 -13.62 13.56 -19.53
N THR A 32 -12.52 14.26 -19.22
CA THR A 32 -12.55 15.31 -18.18
C THR A 32 -13.37 16.52 -18.61
N ARG A 33 -13.33 16.91 -19.89
CA ARG A 33 -14.13 18.02 -20.42
C ARG A 33 -15.64 17.76 -20.34
N GLN A 34 -16.09 16.51 -20.48
CA GLN A 34 -17.50 16.14 -20.29
C GLN A 34 -17.95 16.22 -18.84
N MET A 35 -17.01 16.17 -17.89
CA MET A 35 -17.27 16.30 -16.46
C MET A 35 -17.17 17.75 -15.96
N ASP A 36 -16.70 18.69 -16.78
CA ASP A 36 -16.82 20.13 -16.47
C ASP A 36 -18.31 20.49 -16.53
N VAL A 37 -18.95 20.62 -15.36
CA VAL A 37 -20.37 20.97 -15.26
C VAL A 37 -20.50 22.48 -15.17
N ILE A 38 -21.02 23.09 -16.23
CA ILE A 38 -21.55 24.46 -16.22
C ILE A 38 -23.05 24.34 -15.98
N GLY A 39 -23.50 24.42 -14.72
CA GLY A 39 -24.92 24.32 -14.39
C GLY A 39 -25.26 24.07 -12.92
N ALA A 40 -25.80 25.13 -12.29
CA ALA A 40 -26.69 25.21 -11.13
C ALA A 40 -26.72 24.00 -10.16
N LEU A 41 -25.68 23.87 -9.35
CA LEU A 41 -25.84 23.30 -8.01
C LEU A 41 -26.03 24.50 -7.07
N GLU A 42 -27.30 24.78 -6.76
CA GLU A 42 -27.74 25.81 -5.80
C GLU A 42 -27.38 27.26 -6.20
N ASN A 43 -28.05 28.23 -5.59
CA ASN A 43 -28.07 29.63 -6.05
C ASN A 43 -26.70 30.35 -6.02
N ASP A 44 -25.66 29.72 -5.45
CA ASP A 44 -24.43 30.37 -5.00
C ASP A 44 -23.21 30.10 -5.90
N PHE A 45 -23.26 29.14 -6.83
CA PHE A 45 -22.13 28.75 -7.69
C PHE A 45 -22.41 28.94 -9.19
N VAL A 46 -21.39 29.39 -9.92
CA VAL A 46 -21.42 29.53 -11.40
C VAL A 46 -21.09 28.22 -12.11
N GLY A 47 -20.24 27.38 -11.51
CA GLY A 47 -19.87 26.07 -12.05
C GLY A 47 -18.63 25.46 -11.41
N ASN A 48 -18.37 24.20 -11.76
CA ASN A 48 -17.22 23.43 -11.28
C ASN A 48 -16.31 23.06 -12.46
N ILE A 49 -15.02 23.34 -12.32
CA ILE A 49 -14.03 23.13 -13.39
C ILE A 49 -12.95 22.16 -12.90
N LEU A 50 -12.76 21.07 -13.62
CA LEU A 50 -11.69 20.11 -13.35
C LEU A 50 -10.36 20.65 -13.87
N LEU A 51 -9.35 20.63 -13.01
CA LEU A 51 -8.00 21.13 -13.29
C LEU A 51 -6.95 20.02 -13.10
N GLY A 52 -5.69 20.42 -13.19
CA GLY A 52 -4.53 19.58 -12.91
C GLY A 52 -4.33 18.41 -13.87
N GLY A 53 -3.50 17.46 -13.45
CA GLY A 53 -2.90 16.47 -14.37
C GLY A 53 -3.90 15.60 -15.11
N LYS A 54 -5.07 15.33 -14.51
CA LYS A 54 -6.15 14.57 -15.16
C LYS A 54 -6.77 15.37 -16.32
N SER A 55 -7.15 16.62 -16.07
CA SER A 55 -7.73 17.52 -17.09
C SER A 55 -6.74 17.93 -18.20
N GLU A 56 -5.45 17.93 -17.88
CA GLU A 56 -4.34 18.21 -18.80
C GLU A 56 -3.96 16.98 -19.65
N GLY A 57 -4.52 15.79 -19.37
CA GLY A 57 -4.19 14.54 -20.05
C GLY A 57 -2.80 13.99 -19.71
N THR A 58 -2.18 14.48 -18.64
CA THR A 58 -0.82 14.11 -18.21
C THR A 58 -0.78 13.10 -17.05
N SER A 59 -1.92 12.84 -16.40
CA SER A 59 -2.07 11.77 -15.41
C SER A 59 -2.53 10.46 -16.06
N LEU A 60 -1.97 9.33 -15.61
CA LEU A 60 -2.44 7.99 -16.01
C LEU A 60 -3.71 7.63 -15.23
N GLU A 61 -4.50 6.72 -15.79
CA GLU A 61 -5.74 6.26 -15.16
C GLU A 61 -5.46 5.65 -13.78
N GLY A 62 -6.26 6.04 -12.78
CA GLY A 62 -6.07 5.62 -11.38
C GLY A 62 -4.85 6.23 -10.67
N GLN A 63 -4.10 7.13 -11.32
CA GLN A 63 -3.01 7.89 -10.70
C GLN A 63 -3.36 9.37 -10.54
N GLY A 64 -2.76 9.99 -9.53
CA GLY A 64 -2.92 11.41 -9.23
C GLY A 64 -4.19 11.76 -8.47
N ASP A 65 -4.13 12.91 -7.84
CA ASP A 65 -5.24 13.70 -7.31
C ASP A 65 -6.19 14.14 -8.43
N THR A 66 -7.42 14.46 -8.04
CA THR A 66 -8.37 15.20 -8.88
C THR A 66 -8.41 16.62 -8.36
N ASP A 67 -8.16 17.62 -9.20
CA ASP A 67 -8.26 19.03 -8.81
C ASP A 67 -9.59 19.60 -9.32
N ILE A 68 -10.37 20.24 -8.45
CA ILE A 68 -11.63 20.92 -8.81
C ILE A 68 -11.59 22.36 -8.30
N VAL A 69 -11.95 23.31 -9.17
CA VAL A 69 -12.25 24.68 -8.80
C VAL A 69 -13.76 24.91 -8.83
N TYR A 70 -14.29 25.40 -7.70
CA TYR A 70 -15.67 25.84 -7.51
C TYR A 70 -15.72 27.36 -7.70
N VAL A 71 -16.36 27.83 -8.76
CA VAL A 71 -16.47 29.25 -9.06
C VAL A 71 -17.73 29.81 -8.39
N ILE A 72 -17.53 30.71 -7.43
CA ILE A 72 -18.61 31.32 -6.64
C ILE A 72 -19.26 32.45 -7.44
N ARG A 73 -20.59 32.55 -7.37
CA ARG A 73 -21.41 33.55 -8.05
C ARG A 73 -21.45 34.88 -7.30
N LEU A 74 -20.28 35.48 -7.11
CA LEU A 74 -20.15 36.82 -6.54
C LEU A 74 -19.46 37.76 -7.52
N ARG A 75 -20.00 38.97 -7.65
CA ARG A 75 -19.43 39.98 -8.54
C ARG A 75 -18.16 40.53 -7.89
N THR A 76 -17.05 40.44 -8.62
CA THR A 76 -15.82 41.13 -8.24
C THR A 76 -15.49 42.24 -9.25
N VAL A 77 -14.90 43.32 -8.76
CA VAL A 77 -14.66 44.56 -9.51
C VAL A 77 -13.30 45.13 -9.11
N SER A 78 -12.60 45.76 -10.05
CA SER A 78 -11.39 46.52 -9.72
C SER A 78 -11.73 47.80 -8.95
N ASP A 79 -11.01 48.09 -7.86
CA ASP A 79 -11.16 49.35 -7.11
C ASP A 79 -10.90 50.62 -7.94
N ARG A 80 -10.37 50.47 -9.17
CA ARG A 80 -10.11 51.56 -10.12
C ARG A 80 -11.29 51.85 -11.06
N GLN A 81 -12.40 51.11 -10.97
CA GLN A 81 -13.57 51.34 -11.81
C GLN A 81 -14.34 52.58 -11.33
N ILE A 82 -14.72 53.45 -12.28
CA ILE A 82 -15.25 54.80 -11.99
C ILE A 82 -16.72 54.77 -11.53
N ASP A 83 -17.51 53.79 -12.01
CA ASP A 83 -18.94 53.69 -11.73
C ASP A 83 -19.24 52.69 -10.60
N PRO A 84 -19.92 53.10 -9.51
CA PRO A 84 -20.31 52.19 -8.45
C PRO A 84 -21.38 51.19 -8.97
N PRO A 85 -21.24 49.90 -8.68
CA PRO A 85 -22.20 48.87 -9.07
C PRO A 85 -23.57 49.08 -8.40
N SER A 86 -24.63 48.59 -9.05
CA SER A 86 -26.01 48.64 -8.56
C SER A 86 -26.14 48.15 -7.10
N PRO A 87 -26.94 48.82 -6.25
CA PRO A 87 -27.07 48.51 -4.82
C PRO A 87 -27.73 47.16 -4.49
N GLN A 88 -28.16 46.39 -5.50
CA GLN A 88 -28.92 45.16 -5.28
C GLN A 88 -28.07 43.90 -5.01
N HIS A 89 -26.75 43.93 -5.21
CA HIS A 89 -25.89 42.74 -5.08
C HIS A 89 -24.60 43.04 -4.33
N THR A 90 -24.14 42.08 -3.51
CA THR A 90 -22.85 42.14 -2.84
C THR A 90 -21.72 42.22 -3.87
N VAL A 91 -20.81 43.18 -3.72
CA VAL A 91 -19.65 43.34 -4.60
C VAL A 91 -18.35 43.27 -3.81
N LEU A 92 -17.35 42.59 -4.36
CA LEU A 92 -15.99 42.56 -3.85
C LEU A 92 -15.09 43.44 -4.72
N TYR A 93 -14.39 44.40 -4.10
CA TYR A 93 -13.41 45.25 -4.76
C TYR A 93 -12.00 44.68 -4.58
N THR A 94 -11.28 44.47 -5.67
CA THR A 94 -9.87 44.06 -5.62
C THR A 94 -8.97 45.28 -5.43
N GLU A 95 -8.15 45.24 -4.39
CA GLU A 95 -7.14 46.26 -4.10
C GLU A 95 -5.73 45.67 -4.23
N ASP A 96 -4.99 46.21 -5.20
CA ASP A 96 -3.67 45.70 -5.60
C ASP A 96 -2.51 46.63 -5.19
N ARG A 97 -2.79 47.67 -4.39
CA ARG A 97 -1.76 48.58 -3.88
C ARG A 97 -1.09 47.97 -2.66
N GLU A 98 0.25 48.04 -2.61
CA GLU A 98 1.07 47.60 -1.45
C GLU A 98 1.00 46.10 -1.13
N VAL A 99 0.54 45.27 -2.07
CA VAL A 99 0.56 43.80 -1.97
C VAL A 99 1.59 43.21 -2.92
N HIS A 100 2.06 42.00 -2.59
CA HIS A 100 2.98 41.26 -3.46
C HIS A 100 2.36 41.04 -4.86
N PRO A 101 3.12 41.15 -5.97
CA PRO A 101 2.61 40.84 -7.30
C PRO A 101 1.95 39.46 -7.38
N GLY A 102 0.82 39.36 -8.06
CA GLY A 102 -0.01 38.16 -8.11
C GLY A 102 -0.97 37.99 -6.93
N TYR A 103 -1.04 38.96 -6.02
CA TYR A 103 -1.97 38.97 -4.89
C TYR A 103 -2.81 40.26 -4.86
N THR A 104 -3.92 40.21 -4.12
CA THR A 104 -4.86 41.32 -3.95
C THR A 104 -5.52 41.21 -2.58
N TRP A 105 -6.01 42.34 -2.07
CA TRP A 105 -7.02 42.34 -1.00
C TRP A 105 -8.41 42.37 -1.61
N LEU A 106 -9.41 41.95 -0.84
CA LEU A 106 -10.82 41.99 -1.22
C LEU A 106 -11.58 42.86 -0.22
N ARG A 107 -11.94 44.08 -0.62
CA ARG A 107 -12.80 44.98 0.15
C ARG A 107 -14.26 44.70 -0.18
N VAL A 108 -15.12 44.63 0.82
CA VAL A 108 -16.55 44.38 0.62
C VAL A 108 -17.29 45.69 0.40
N GLY A 109 -18.05 45.76 -0.68
CA GLY A 109 -19.04 46.81 -0.91
C GLY A 109 -20.26 46.58 -0.04
N LEU A 110 -20.58 47.55 0.82
CA LEU A 110 -21.78 47.51 1.63
C LEU A 110 -23.00 47.85 0.79
N ASN A 111 -24.03 47.02 0.90
CA ASN A 111 -25.33 47.14 0.27
C ASN A 111 -26.40 46.54 1.20
N ASP A 112 -27.69 46.72 0.88
CA ASP A 112 -28.80 46.30 1.77
C ASP A 112 -28.90 44.78 1.98
N HIS A 113 -28.21 43.99 1.15
CA HIS A 113 -28.18 42.53 1.19
C HIS A 113 -26.76 42.00 1.02
N LEU A 114 -26.18 41.45 2.10
CA LEU A 114 -24.90 40.74 2.08
C LEU A 114 -25.09 39.27 1.77
N ASP A 115 -24.12 38.67 1.08
CA ASP A 115 -24.15 37.26 0.69
C ASP A 115 -23.61 36.38 1.83
N ASP A 116 -24.41 35.41 2.28
CA ASP A 116 -24.11 34.54 3.42
C ASP A 116 -22.79 33.77 3.27
N ILE A 117 -22.38 33.50 2.02
CA ILE A 117 -21.14 32.76 1.73
C ILE A 117 -19.88 33.51 2.17
N ILE A 118 -19.92 34.84 2.28
CA ILE A 118 -18.76 35.66 2.67
C ILE A 118 -18.86 36.23 4.09
N THR A 119 -20.07 36.31 4.67
CA THR A 119 -20.32 37.01 5.95
C THR A 119 -19.39 36.55 7.08
N HIS A 120 -19.12 35.25 7.15
CA HIS A 120 -18.25 34.64 8.17
C HIS A 120 -16.78 35.05 8.10
N ALA A 121 -16.31 35.51 6.93
CA ALA A 121 -14.91 35.85 6.68
C ALA A 121 -14.65 37.37 6.65
N MET A 122 -15.66 38.18 6.95
CA MET A 122 -15.56 39.63 6.96
C MET A 122 -14.79 40.13 8.20
N ILE A 123 -13.84 41.05 7.99
CA ILE A 123 -13.03 41.68 9.02
C ILE A 123 -13.04 43.19 8.82
N LEU A 124 -13.39 43.92 9.87
CA LEU A 124 -13.37 45.38 9.88
C LEU A 124 -11.93 45.88 10.02
N LYS A 125 -11.48 46.76 9.12
CA LYS A 125 -10.18 47.43 9.22
C LYS A 125 -10.39 48.93 9.36
N VAL A 126 -9.71 49.51 10.35
CA VAL A 126 -9.72 50.96 10.59
C VAL A 126 -8.48 51.56 9.93
N GLY A 127 -8.68 52.42 8.93
CA GLY A 127 -7.62 53.13 8.23
C GLY A 127 -7.12 54.39 8.97
N PRO A 128 -6.08 55.06 8.43
CA PRO A 128 -5.43 56.22 9.07
C PRO A 128 -6.37 57.40 9.38
N ASN A 129 -7.46 57.55 8.64
CA ASN A 129 -8.45 58.62 8.80
C ASN A 129 -9.70 58.18 9.57
N SER A 130 -9.58 57.13 10.40
CA SER A 130 -10.72 56.46 11.06
C SER A 130 -11.77 55.90 10.09
N LYS A 131 -11.46 55.83 8.79
CA LYS A 131 -12.30 55.18 7.78
C LYS A 131 -12.36 53.70 8.10
N GLN A 132 -13.57 53.19 8.29
CA GLN A 132 -13.82 51.78 8.55
C GLN A 132 -14.24 51.12 7.24
N ASP A 133 -13.38 50.26 6.72
CA ASP A 133 -13.66 49.47 5.52
C ASP A 133 -13.70 47.99 5.91
N LEU A 134 -14.58 47.23 5.27
CA LEU A 134 -14.76 45.81 5.52
C LEU A 134 -13.98 45.01 4.50
N TYR A 135 -13.20 44.01 4.94
CA TYR A 135 -12.37 43.17 4.07
C TYR A 135 -12.68 41.71 4.27
N LEU A 136 -12.40 40.89 3.25
CA LEU A 136 -12.56 39.44 3.33
C LEU A 136 -11.22 38.77 3.67
N SER A 137 -11.18 38.02 4.77
CA SER A 137 -10.00 37.22 5.13
C SER A 137 -9.97 35.90 4.38
N SER A 138 -8.92 35.68 3.60
CA SER A 138 -8.69 34.39 2.91
C SER A 138 -8.56 33.23 3.88
N SER A 139 -7.88 33.43 5.01
CA SER A 139 -7.66 32.40 6.02
C SER A 139 -8.93 31.99 6.77
N VAL A 140 -9.83 32.94 7.06
CA VAL A 140 -11.12 32.65 7.70
C VAL A 140 -12.05 31.99 6.69
N PHE A 141 -12.06 32.48 5.45
CA PHE A 141 -12.87 31.93 4.38
C PHE A 141 -12.58 30.44 4.13
N ILE A 142 -11.31 30.06 3.91
CA ILE A 142 -10.96 28.67 3.60
C ILE A 142 -11.23 27.72 4.78
N LYS A 143 -11.07 28.18 6.03
CA LYS A 143 -11.42 27.41 7.23
C LYS A 143 -12.92 27.18 7.36
N PHE A 144 -13.72 28.22 7.12
CA PHE A 144 -15.16 28.09 7.11
C PHE A 144 -15.61 27.06 6.06
N GLN A 145 -15.08 27.14 4.84
CA GLN A 145 -15.37 26.14 3.80
C GLN A 145 -14.99 24.72 4.24
N GLN A 146 -13.84 24.54 4.89
CA GLN A 146 -13.44 23.24 5.45
C GLN A 146 -14.46 22.70 6.46
N GLU A 147 -14.92 23.54 7.40
CA GLU A 147 -15.92 23.17 8.42
C GLU A 147 -17.25 22.80 7.75
N THR A 148 -17.74 23.62 6.82
CA THR A 148 -18.96 23.36 6.06
C THR A 148 -18.89 22.02 5.32
N MET A 149 -17.76 21.70 4.65
CA MET A 149 -17.59 20.42 3.96
C MET A 149 -17.62 19.22 4.91
N GLN A 150 -17.08 19.35 6.12
CA GLN A 150 -17.12 18.29 7.14
C GLN A 150 -18.55 18.03 7.62
N HIS A 151 -19.38 19.06 7.73
CA HIS A 151 -20.77 18.96 8.16
C HIS A 151 -21.69 18.35 7.09
N ILE A 152 -21.49 18.69 5.82
CA ILE A 152 -22.36 18.23 4.72
C ILE A 152 -22.13 16.74 4.40
N PHE A 153 -20.91 16.21 4.58
CA PHE A 153 -20.55 14.84 4.14
C PHE A 153 -19.96 13.93 5.22
N PRO A 154 -20.74 13.53 6.25
CA PRO A 154 -20.19 12.89 7.45
C PRO A 154 -19.76 11.41 7.29
N LEU A 155 -20.19 10.68 6.25
CA LEU A 155 -20.05 9.21 6.26
C LEU A 155 -18.94 8.61 5.38
N HIS A 156 -18.41 9.33 4.37
CA HIS A 156 -17.48 8.74 3.39
C HIS A 156 -16.35 9.68 2.89
N ILE A 157 -16.20 10.88 3.49
CA ILE A 157 -15.20 11.88 3.11
C ILE A 157 -14.26 12.15 4.27
N GLN A 158 -12.94 12.02 4.04
CA GLN A 158 -11.94 12.44 5.02
C GLN A 158 -11.31 13.76 4.58
N CYS A 159 -11.60 14.85 5.30
CA CYS A 159 -10.94 16.13 5.10
C CYS A 159 -9.50 16.06 5.60
N GLN A 160 -8.55 16.45 4.76
CA GLN A 160 -7.13 16.58 5.10
C GLN A 160 -6.84 18.02 5.55
N PRO A 161 -5.66 18.29 6.15
CA PRO A 161 -5.23 19.66 6.42
C PRO A 161 -5.22 20.51 5.15
N ILE A 162 -5.65 21.77 5.27
CA ILE A 162 -5.63 22.76 4.18
C ILE A 162 -4.22 22.84 3.58
N SER A 163 -4.15 22.89 2.26
CA SER A 163 -2.89 23.00 1.52
C SER A 163 -2.96 24.11 0.47
N GLY A 164 -2.33 25.25 0.77
CA GLY A 164 -2.42 26.44 -0.09
C GLY A 164 -3.88 26.92 -0.23
N PRO A 165 -4.43 27.06 -1.45
CA PRO A 165 -5.82 27.44 -1.67
C PRO A 165 -6.80 26.25 -1.60
N SER A 166 -6.29 25.03 -1.38
CA SER A 166 -7.05 23.79 -1.51
C SER A 166 -7.46 23.23 -0.15
N GLN A 167 -8.68 22.70 -0.11
CA GLN A 167 -9.15 21.75 0.89
C GLN A 167 -9.03 20.33 0.30
N PRO A 168 -7.99 19.54 0.65
CA PRO A 168 -7.85 18.19 0.15
C PRO A 168 -8.82 17.25 0.88
N LEU A 169 -9.36 16.30 0.13
CA LEU A 169 -10.43 15.38 0.52
C LEU A 169 -10.07 13.97 0.06
N ILE A 170 -10.42 12.97 0.85
CA ILE A 170 -10.35 11.57 0.43
C ILE A 170 -11.77 11.04 0.32
N ILE A 171 -12.21 10.75 -0.90
CA ILE A 171 -13.56 10.22 -1.21
C ILE A 171 -13.38 8.83 -1.82
N GLY A 172 -13.91 7.79 -1.15
CA GLY A 172 -13.79 6.41 -1.64
C GLY A 172 -12.34 5.96 -1.87
N GLY A 173 -11.40 6.45 -1.06
CA GLY A 173 -9.96 6.17 -1.20
C GLY A 173 -9.24 6.94 -2.31
N LYS A 174 -9.91 7.88 -3.00
CA LYS A 174 -9.30 8.76 -4.01
C LYS A 174 -9.11 10.16 -3.44
N GLN A 175 -7.96 10.77 -3.73
CA GLN A 175 -7.66 12.14 -3.35
C GLN A 175 -8.33 13.13 -4.32
N LEU A 176 -8.99 14.13 -3.76
CA LEU A 176 -9.66 15.23 -4.42
C LEU A 176 -9.22 16.54 -3.75
N ASP A 177 -8.71 17.48 -4.53
CA ASP A 177 -8.27 18.79 -4.08
C ASP A 177 -9.32 19.82 -4.52
N SER A 178 -10.03 20.40 -3.55
CA SER A 178 -11.13 21.35 -3.76
C SER A 178 -10.66 22.79 -3.53
N VAL A 179 -10.84 23.66 -4.51
CA VAL A 179 -10.48 25.08 -4.43
C VAL A 179 -11.69 25.95 -4.71
N TYR A 180 -11.98 26.91 -3.83
CA TYR A 180 -13.02 27.91 -4.07
C TYR A 180 -12.41 29.15 -4.70
N ALA A 181 -13.09 29.73 -5.68
CA ALA A 181 -12.60 30.89 -6.41
C ALA A 181 -13.70 31.90 -6.71
N PHE A 182 -13.37 33.19 -6.63
CA PHE A 182 -14.19 34.25 -7.17
C PHE A 182 -13.76 34.56 -8.61
N HIS A 183 -14.72 34.67 -9.52
CA HIS A 183 -14.42 35.13 -10.89
C HIS A 183 -14.22 36.65 -10.90
N HIS A 184 -13.13 37.10 -11.53
CA HIS A 184 -12.87 38.50 -11.81
C HIS A 184 -12.99 38.73 -13.32
N PRO A 185 -13.95 39.55 -13.78
CA PRO A 185 -14.25 39.67 -15.20
C PRO A 185 -13.15 40.42 -15.97
N ASP A 186 -12.46 41.35 -15.32
CA ASP A 186 -11.40 42.12 -15.99
C ASP A 186 -10.06 41.40 -15.92
N TRP A 187 -9.24 41.63 -16.95
CA TRP A 187 -7.85 41.18 -16.97
C TRP A 187 -7.00 41.98 -15.97
N PRO A 188 -6.25 41.34 -15.08
CA PRO A 188 -5.40 42.04 -14.12
C PRO A 188 -4.36 42.92 -14.80
N VAL A 189 -4.24 44.18 -14.35
CA VAL A 189 -3.25 45.12 -14.89
C VAL A 189 -1.83 44.56 -14.76
N GLN A 190 -1.55 43.83 -13.67
CA GLN A 190 -0.26 43.16 -13.44
C GLN A 190 0.08 42.11 -14.51
N ALA A 191 -0.92 41.52 -15.16
CA ALA A 191 -0.75 40.55 -16.24
C ALA A 191 -0.73 41.19 -17.64
N SER A 192 -0.74 42.52 -17.76
CA SER A 192 -0.72 43.21 -19.06
C SER A 192 0.52 42.90 -19.90
N LYS A 193 1.67 42.64 -19.23
CA LYS A 193 2.92 42.27 -19.92
C LYS A 193 2.80 40.95 -20.68
N TRP A 194 1.92 40.05 -20.25
CA TRP A 194 1.67 38.79 -20.97
C TRP A 194 1.08 39.06 -22.36
N ILE A 195 0.12 39.98 -22.46
CA ILE A 195 -0.53 40.35 -23.73
C ILE A 195 0.52 40.84 -24.75
N ASN A 196 1.41 41.72 -24.30
CA ASN A 196 2.46 42.30 -25.16
C ASN A 196 3.52 41.27 -25.59
N ARG A 197 3.65 40.17 -24.85
CA ARG A 197 4.64 39.13 -25.10
C ARG A 197 4.12 38.08 -26.08
N CYS A 198 2.85 37.69 -25.93
CA CYS A 198 2.19 36.74 -26.81
C CYS A 198 2.18 37.22 -28.28
N GLY A 199 2.23 36.29 -29.21
CA GLY A 199 2.16 36.59 -30.65
C GLY A 199 3.52 36.87 -31.31
N THR A 200 4.56 37.23 -30.54
CA THR A 200 5.93 37.48 -31.08
C THR A 200 6.46 36.28 -31.89
N ASN A 201 6.21 35.06 -31.41
CA ASN A 201 6.57 33.81 -32.10
C ASN A 201 5.33 33.06 -32.65
N GLY A 202 4.20 33.75 -32.83
CA GLY A 202 2.95 33.13 -33.29
C GLY A 202 2.34 32.12 -32.31
N TRP A 203 2.72 32.18 -31.03
CA TRP A 203 2.19 31.34 -29.96
C TRP A 203 1.98 32.15 -28.67
N PRO A 204 0.90 31.91 -27.91
CA PRO A 204 -0.34 31.25 -28.35
C PRO A 204 -1.01 31.99 -29.51
N PRO A 205 -1.95 31.37 -30.25
CA PRO A 205 -2.70 32.05 -31.29
C PRO A 205 -3.45 33.27 -30.73
N GLN A 206 -3.47 34.38 -31.47
CA GLN A 206 -4.08 35.64 -31.01
C GLN A 206 -5.56 35.47 -30.63
N THR A 207 -6.29 34.59 -31.32
CA THR A 207 -7.68 34.27 -30.99
C THR A 207 -7.84 33.70 -29.58
N ILE A 208 -6.88 32.88 -29.14
CA ILE A 208 -6.85 32.33 -27.79
C ILE A 208 -6.45 33.41 -26.78
N VAL A 209 -5.47 34.24 -27.12
CA VAL A 209 -5.05 35.37 -26.27
C VAL A 209 -6.25 36.29 -25.99
N THR A 210 -6.97 36.69 -27.03
CA THR A 210 -8.17 37.53 -26.91
C THR A 210 -9.24 36.85 -26.05
N ALA A 211 -9.52 35.56 -26.26
CA ALA A 211 -10.52 34.84 -25.47
C ALA A 211 -10.12 34.73 -23.98
N ILE A 212 -8.83 34.49 -23.69
CA ILE A 212 -8.30 34.44 -22.32
C ILE A 212 -8.45 35.81 -21.63
N VAL A 213 -8.05 36.89 -22.32
CA VAL A 213 -8.13 38.26 -21.77
C VAL A 213 -9.58 38.67 -21.51
N GLN A 214 -10.50 38.37 -22.43
CA GLN A 214 -11.93 38.65 -22.29
C GLN A 214 -12.59 37.84 -21.15
N SER A 215 -12.00 36.73 -20.75
CA SER A 215 -12.51 35.88 -19.67
C SER A 215 -12.03 36.32 -18.29
N GLY A 216 -11.14 37.31 -18.20
CA GLY A 216 -10.61 37.83 -16.93
C GLY A 216 -9.73 36.84 -16.19
N CYS A 217 -9.85 36.75 -14.86
CA CYS A 217 -9.09 35.82 -14.02
C CYS A 217 -9.92 35.29 -12.85
N HIS A 218 -9.28 34.55 -11.94
CA HIS A 218 -9.92 34.03 -10.74
C HIS A 218 -9.13 34.45 -9.49
N ILE A 219 -9.80 34.55 -8.35
CA ILE A 219 -9.20 34.96 -7.08
C ILE A 219 -9.43 33.84 -6.07
N VAL A 220 -8.36 33.31 -5.48
CA VAL A 220 -8.40 32.13 -4.58
C VAL A 220 -7.86 32.45 -3.18
N PRO A 221 -8.33 31.77 -2.13
CA PRO A 221 -7.99 32.07 -0.74
C PRO A 221 -6.59 31.56 -0.39
N LYS A 222 -5.57 32.30 -0.84
CA LYS A 222 -4.16 32.02 -0.55
C LYS A 222 -3.40 33.34 -0.41
N GLY A 223 -2.86 33.59 0.77
CA GLY A 223 -1.97 34.72 1.00
C GLY A 223 -0.54 34.50 0.55
N PHE A 224 0.23 35.58 0.45
CA PHE A 224 1.66 35.50 0.21
C PHE A 224 2.37 35.09 1.50
N LYS A 225 3.19 34.04 1.47
CA LYS A 225 3.70 33.36 2.68
C LYS A 225 4.59 34.26 3.54
N GLU A 226 5.30 35.20 2.94
CA GLU A 226 6.21 36.12 3.65
C GLU A 226 5.52 37.43 4.04
N SER A 227 4.26 37.64 3.64
CA SER A 227 3.52 38.85 3.99
C SER A 227 3.05 38.81 5.45
N PRO A 228 3.23 39.90 6.23
CA PRO A 228 2.62 40.05 7.56
C PRO A 228 1.08 39.96 7.52
N SER A 229 0.47 40.29 6.38
CA SER A 229 -0.98 40.26 6.13
C SER A 229 -1.42 39.06 5.28
N SER A 230 -0.63 37.98 5.25
CA SER A 230 -0.94 36.77 4.48
C SER A 230 -2.35 36.22 4.73
N ASN A 231 -2.85 36.33 5.95
CA ASN A 231 -4.19 35.89 6.33
C ASN A 231 -5.34 36.69 5.69
N MET A 232 -5.06 37.89 5.17
CA MET A 232 -6.02 38.77 4.49
C MET A 232 -5.89 38.74 2.96
N GLU A 233 -4.73 38.31 2.46
CA GLU A 233 -4.40 38.35 1.04
C GLU A 233 -5.03 37.19 0.27
N TRP A 234 -5.40 37.49 -0.97
CA TRP A 234 -5.93 36.54 -1.94
C TRP A 234 -5.02 36.47 -3.16
N CYS A 235 -4.91 35.29 -3.75
CA CYS A 235 -4.03 35.05 -4.90
C CYS A 235 -4.82 35.15 -6.20
N ILE A 236 -4.25 35.83 -7.18
CA ILE A 236 -4.77 35.88 -8.55
C ILE A 236 -4.36 34.59 -9.26
N SER A 237 -5.33 33.79 -9.67
CA SER A 237 -5.17 32.48 -10.29
C SER A 237 -5.52 32.50 -11.77
N PHE A 238 -4.65 31.88 -12.57
CA PHE A 238 -4.82 31.67 -14.00
C PHE A 238 -4.96 30.19 -14.36
N ALA A 239 -5.23 29.30 -13.40
CA ALA A 239 -5.17 27.85 -13.61
C ALA A 239 -6.11 27.33 -14.73
N ILE A 240 -7.27 27.97 -14.91
CA ILE A 240 -8.21 27.68 -16.01
C ILE A 240 -7.62 28.09 -17.37
N HIS A 241 -6.90 29.21 -17.42
CA HIS A 241 -6.23 29.70 -18.62
C HIS A 241 -4.98 28.87 -18.94
N GLU A 242 -4.23 28.44 -17.93
CA GLU A 242 -3.14 27.47 -18.08
C GLU A 242 -3.64 26.17 -18.70
N LYS A 243 -4.75 25.60 -18.20
CA LYS A 243 -5.39 24.42 -18.79
C LYS A 243 -5.71 24.66 -20.28
N SER A 244 -6.28 25.81 -20.60
CA SER A 244 -6.64 26.17 -21.98
C SER A 244 -5.41 26.25 -22.90
N ILE A 245 -4.29 26.83 -22.44
CA ILE A 245 -3.04 26.89 -23.21
C ILE A 245 -2.39 25.51 -23.35
N LEU A 246 -2.35 24.71 -22.27
CA LEU A 246 -1.79 23.36 -22.32
C LEU A 246 -2.55 22.43 -23.27
N GLN A 247 -3.86 22.63 -23.44
CA GLN A 247 -4.66 21.87 -24.40
C GLN A 247 -4.29 22.16 -25.86
N LEU A 248 -3.67 23.31 -26.15
CA LEU A 248 -3.17 23.61 -27.49
C LEU A 248 -1.88 22.84 -27.83
N PHE A 249 -1.18 22.31 -26.82
CA PHE A 249 0.12 21.67 -27.03
C PHE A 249 0.02 20.55 -28.07
N ASN A 250 0.93 20.55 -29.03
CA ASN A 250 1.12 19.41 -29.91
C ASN A 250 1.74 18.23 -29.13
N MET A 251 1.81 17.04 -29.74
CA MET A 251 2.29 15.86 -29.01
C MET A 251 3.74 15.95 -28.54
N THR A 252 4.62 16.62 -29.29
CA THR A 252 6.00 16.84 -28.87
C THR A 252 6.05 17.75 -27.63
N GLN A 253 5.29 18.84 -27.62
CA GLN A 253 5.16 19.75 -26.48
C GLN A 253 4.56 19.05 -25.26
N LYS A 254 3.56 18.16 -25.45
CA LYS A 254 3.00 17.33 -24.38
C LYS A 254 4.06 16.35 -23.83
N HIS A 255 4.81 15.66 -24.68
CA HIS A 255 5.92 14.78 -24.25
C HIS A 255 6.99 15.56 -23.48
N PHE A 256 7.36 16.75 -23.95
CA PHE A 256 8.28 17.66 -23.26
C PHE A 256 7.78 18.01 -21.85
N TYR A 257 6.52 18.46 -21.73
CA TYR A 257 5.93 18.76 -20.42
C TYR A 257 5.89 17.53 -19.50
N ILE A 258 5.52 16.35 -20.03
CA ILE A 258 5.49 15.10 -19.27
C ILE A 258 6.89 14.71 -18.76
N LEU A 259 7.95 14.89 -19.57
CA LEU A 259 9.32 14.64 -19.11
C LEU A 259 9.71 15.54 -17.95
N LEU A 260 9.35 16.83 -18.01
CA LEU A 260 9.59 17.76 -16.90
C LEU A 260 8.82 17.33 -15.63
N LYS A 261 7.57 16.86 -15.76
CA LYS A 261 6.82 16.30 -14.63
C LYS A 261 7.45 15.02 -14.07
N ILE A 262 7.92 14.12 -14.94
CA ILE A 262 8.64 12.90 -14.54
C ILE A 262 9.89 13.27 -13.74
N MET A 263 10.66 14.25 -14.23
CA MET A 263 11.83 14.76 -13.52
C MET A 263 11.45 15.33 -12.15
N ALA A 264 10.45 16.20 -12.06
CA ALA A 264 10.04 16.76 -10.77
C ALA A 264 9.63 15.66 -9.77
N LYS A 265 8.87 14.66 -10.21
CA LYS A 265 8.48 13.52 -9.37
C LYS A 265 9.69 12.72 -8.90
N ASP A 266 10.60 12.39 -9.81
CA ASP A 266 11.82 11.62 -9.51
C ASP A 266 12.76 12.38 -8.55
N LEU A 267 12.91 13.70 -8.74
CA LEU A 267 13.70 14.55 -7.85
C LEU A 267 13.07 14.68 -6.47
N LYS A 268 11.75 14.80 -6.39
CA LYS A 268 11.03 14.81 -5.10
C LYS A 268 11.25 13.51 -4.32
N GLU A 269 11.27 12.37 -5.00
CA GLU A 269 11.51 11.06 -4.38
C GLU A 269 12.97 10.89 -3.92
N ARG A 270 13.94 11.42 -4.68
CA ARG A 270 15.38 11.32 -4.35
C ARG A 270 15.85 12.36 -3.33
N PHE A 271 15.30 13.56 -3.39
CA PHE A 271 15.73 14.72 -2.63
C PHE A 271 14.51 15.44 -2.02
N PRO A 272 13.98 14.96 -0.88
CA PRO A 272 12.79 15.52 -0.25
C PRO A 272 12.90 17.02 0.09
N ASN A 273 14.12 17.53 0.30
CA ASN A 273 14.39 18.95 0.54
C ASN A 273 14.11 19.86 -0.68
N LEU A 274 13.93 19.29 -1.88
CA LEU A 274 13.60 20.04 -3.10
C LEU A 274 12.08 20.09 -3.37
N GLN A 275 11.26 19.43 -2.55
CA GLN A 275 9.85 19.18 -2.86
C GLN A 275 9.00 20.46 -3.05
N ASP A 276 9.36 21.55 -2.38
CA ASP A 276 8.63 22.82 -2.41
C ASP A 276 9.11 23.76 -3.54
N VAL A 277 10.28 23.49 -4.11
CA VAL A 277 10.90 24.28 -5.20
C VAL A 277 10.66 23.61 -6.55
N VAL A 278 10.81 22.29 -6.61
CA VAL A 278 10.68 21.48 -7.82
C VAL A 278 9.33 20.79 -7.79
N THR A 279 8.29 21.52 -8.17
CA THR A 279 6.90 21.06 -8.17
C THR A 279 6.38 20.85 -9.60
N SER A 280 5.24 20.17 -9.74
CA SER A 280 4.52 20.11 -11.02
C SER A 280 4.18 21.50 -11.57
N TYR A 281 3.96 22.48 -10.68
CA TYR A 281 3.62 23.86 -11.05
C TYR A 281 4.83 24.64 -11.57
N THR A 282 6.00 24.52 -10.92
CA THR A 282 7.23 25.16 -11.42
C THR A 282 7.65 24.55 -12.76
N MET A 283 7.51 23.24 -12.94
CA MET A 283 7.74 22.59 -14.24
C MET A 283 6.72 23.00 -15.31
N LYS A 284 5.46 23.22 -14.95
CA LYS A 284 4.45 23.76 -15.86
C LYS A 284 4.85 25.16 -16.32
N THR A 285 5.27 26.01 -15.40
CA THR A 285 5.72 27.38 -15.69
C THR A 285 6.92 27.38 -16.62
N VAL A 286 7.94 26.55 -16.35
CA VAL A 286 9.08 26.35 -17.25
C VAL A 286 8.61 25.90 -18.64
N ALA A 287 7.69 24.93 -18.70
CA ALA A 287 7.20 24.43 -19.98
C ALA A 287 6.49 25.53 -20.80
N LEU A 288 5.65 26.35 -20.16
CA LEU A 288 4.94 27.45 -20.82
C LEU A 288 5.91 28.50 -21.38
N TRP A 289 6.92 28.90 -20.60
CA TRP A 289 7.97 29.81 -21.08
C TRP A 289 8.73 29.23 -22.28
N GLN A 290 9.16 27.97 -22.21
CA GLN A 290 9.93 27.35 -23.29
C GLN A 290 9.10 27.14 -24.57
N VAL A 291 7.83 26.78 -24.43
CA VAL A 291 6.93 26.62 -25.58
C VAL A 291 6.70 27.94 -26.31
N GLU A 292 6.63 29.06 -25.60
CA GLU A 292 6.46 30.39 -26.18
C GLU A 292 7.69 30.88 -26.97
N LEU A 293 8.90 30.42 -26.61
CA LEU A 293 10.15 30.83 -27.27
C LEU A 293 10.33 30.24 -28.68
N HIS A 294 9.60 29.19 -29.04
CA HIS A 294 9.78 28.48 -30.29
C HIS A 294 8.48 28.38 -31.08
N HIS A 295 8.54 28.72 -32.38
CA HIS A 295 7.44 28.47 -33.30
C HIS A 295 6.98 27.00 -33.25
N THR A 296 5.66 26.76 -33.38
CA THR A 296 5.06 25.42 -33.31
C THR A 296 5.67 24.43 -34.31
N ARG A 297 6.20 24.91 -35.44
CA ARG A 297 6.89 24.08 -36.46
C ARG A 297 8.21 23.49 -35.97
N ASN A 298 8.84 24.10 -34.97
CA ASN A 298 10.12 23.68 -34.39
C ASN A 298 9.96 22.65 -33.25
N TRP A 299 8.73 22.16 -33.04
CA TRP A 299 8.38 21.16 -32.05
C TRP A 299 8.16 19.78 -32.69
N ASP A 300 9.23 19.18 -33.19
CA ASP A 300 9.24 17.80 -33.70
C ASP A 300 9.91 16.81 -32.75
N ARG A 301 9.64 15.52 -32.98
CA ARG A 301 10.12 14.43 -32.12
C ARG A 301 11.63 14.28 -32.08
N SER A 302 12.38 14.71 -33.10
CA SER A 302 13.84 14.65 -33.10
C SER A 302 14.46 15.68 -32.17
N HIS A 303 13.86 16.86 -32.05
CA HIS A 303 14.39 17.94 -31.21
C HIS A 303 13.81 17.97 -29.79
N LEU A 304 13.03 16.96 -29.38
CA LEU A 304 12.42 16.90 -28.04
C LEU A 304 13.45 17.11 -26.91
N LEU A 305 14.58 16.39 -26.96
CA LEU A 305 15.56 16.46 -25.88
C LEU A 305 16.38 17.74 -25.91
N ASP A 306 16.55 18.38 -27.07
CA ASP A 306 17.17 19.70 -27.12
C ASP A 306 16.33 20.72 -26.35
N ARG A 307 14.99 20.68 -26.52
CA ARG A 307 14.06 21.51 -25.74
C ARG A 307 14.11 21.20 -24.25
N VAL A 308 14.32 19.94 -23.86
CA VAL A 308 14.56 19.57 -22.46
C VAL A 308 15.86 20.21 -21.94
N MET A 309 16.95 20.16 -22.68
CA MET A 309 18.23 20.75 -22.25
C MET A 309 18.15 22.28 -22.13
N GLU A 310 17.44 22.95 -23.05
CA GLU A 310 17.16 24.38 -22.97
C GLU A 310 16.32 24.72 -21.73
N ALA A 311 15.30 23.92 -21.43
CA ALA A 311 14.47 24.08 -20.23
C ALA A 311 15.27 23.91 -18.93
N LEU A 312 16.19 22.93 -18.87
CA LEU A 312 17.10 22.75 -17.73
C LEU A 312 18.05 23.93 -17.58
N SER A 313 18.53 24.49 -18.69
CA SER A 313 19.41 25.66 -18.69
C SER A 313 18.67 26.90 -18.21
N PHE A 314 17.43 27.09 -18.66
CA PHE A 314 16.54 28.15 -18.20
C PHE A 314 16.24 28.03 -16.71
N LEU A 315 15.84 26.84 -16.24
CA LEU A 315 15.58 26.58 -14.83
C LEU A 315 16.83 26.84 -13.97
N LYS A 316 18.01 26.43 -14.43
CA LYS A 316 19.28 26.72 -13.76
C LYS A 316 19.49 28.24 -13.62
N SER A 317 19.30 29.01 -14.69
CA SER A 317 19.41 30.47 -14.64
C SER A 317 18.41 31.09 -13.66
N CYS A 318 17.16 30.61 -13.64
CA CYS A 318 16.17 31.03 -12.65
C CYS A 318 16.62 30.72 -11.21
N VAL A 319 17.21 29.55 -10.96
CA VAL A 319 17.69 29.16 -9.63
C VAL A 319 18.88 30.02 -9.18
N GLU A 320 19.82 30.31 -10.09
CA GLU A 320 20.97 31.17 -9.81
C GLU A 320 20.54 32.61 -9.50
N ASN A 321 19.55 33.12 -10.23
CA ASN A 321 18.97 34.44 -10.01
C ASN A 321 17.91 34.46 -8.88
N ARG A 322 17.59 33.29 -8.30
CA ARG A 322 16.48 33.08 -7.35
C ARG A 322 15.14 33.65 -7.83
N ASN A 323 14.94 33.66 -9.15
CA ASN A 323 13.76 34.22 -9.78
C ASN A 323 13.23 33.28 -10.86
N LEU A 324 12.10 32.63 -10.58
CA LEU A 324 11.29 31.95 -11.58
C LEU A 324 10.00 32.76 -11.81
N PRO A 325 9.94 33.60 -12.86
CA PRO A 325 8.79 34.46 -13.11
C PRO A 325 7.56 33.62 -13.45
N ALA A 326 6.44 33.89 -12.78
CA ALA A 326 5.17 33.27 -13.15
C ALA A 326 4.78 33.64 -14.59
N TYR A 327 4.10 32.72 -15.28
CA TYR A 327 3.88 32.85 -16.71
C TYR A 327 3.04 34.08 -17.09
N PHE A 328 1.93 34.35 -16.37
CA PHE A 328 1.03 35.49 -16.65
C PHE A 328 1.47 36.80 -15.98
N ILE A 329 2.06 36.73 -14.78
CA ILE A 329 2.54 37.89 -14.02
C ILE A 329 4.03 37.68 -13.72
N PRO A 330 4.95 38.09 -14.61
CA PRO A 330 6.39 37.83 -14.45
C PRO A 330 7.01 38.41 -13.17
N GLU A 331 6.39 39.47 -12.62
CA GLU A 331 6.76 40.08 -11.34
C GLU A 331 6.45 39.17 -10.14
N ASN A 332 5.55 38.20 -10.29
CA ASN A 332 5.26 37.21 -9.26
C ASN A 332 6.30 36.08 -9.36
N ASN A 333 7.31 36.12 -8.50
CA ASN A 333 8.38 35.13 -8.48
C ASN A 333 7.96 33.87 -7.70
N LEU A 334 7.93 32.72 -8.38
CA LEU A 334 7.52 31.45 -7.80
C LEU A 334 8.51 30.87 -6.77
N PHE A 335 9.73 31.40 -6.72
CA PHE A 335 10.75 30.99 -5.76
C PHE A 335 10.70 31.74 -4.43
N ASP A 336 9.94 32.84 -4.34
CA ASP A 336 9.78 33.59 -3.09
C ASP A 336 9.12 32.70 -2.02
N GLY A 337 9.64 32.74 -0.79
CA GLY A 337 9.18 31.88 0.32
C GLY A 337 9.48 30.38 0.22
N ASN A 338 10.05 29.92 -0.91
CA ASN A 338 10.26 28.50 -1.21
C ASN A 338 11.73 28.12 -1.41
N ILE A 339 12.57 29.00 -1.96
CA ILE A 339 14.00 28.72 -2.19
C ILE A 339 14.90 29.44 -1.17
N ASN A 340 15.72 28.67 -0.44
CA ASN A 340 16.79 29.23 0.41
C ASN A 340 18.17 29.06 -0.25
N PRO A 341 19.23 29.76 0.22
CA PRO A 341 20.57 29.71 -0.39
C PRO A 341 21.15 28.29 -0.54
N CYS A 342 20.95 27.43 0.47
CA CYS A 342 21.43 26.05 0.46
C CYS A 342 20.70 25.22 -0.61
N THR A 343 19.38 25.38 -0.70
CA THR A 343 18.51 24.68 -1.66
C THR A 343 18.81 25.14 -3.08
N ALA A 344 18.99 26.44 -3.30
CA ALA A 344 19.41 27.00 -4.59
C ALA A 344 20.77 26.43 -5.03
N THR A 345 21.75 26.38 -4.13
CA THR A 345 23.08 25.83 -4.41
C THR A 345 23.00 24.32 -4.76
N CYS A 346 22.21 23.57 -4.00
CA CYS A 346 22.00 22.14 -4.23
C CYS A 346 21.34 21.87 -5.59
N LEU A 347 20.24 22.59 -5.89
CA LEU A 347 19.53 22.46 -7.15
C LEU A 347 20.37 22.92 -8.34
N SER A 348 21.15 24.00 -8.21
CA SER A 348 22.06 24.46 -9.26
C SER A 348 23.14 23.41 -9.58
N ARG A 349 23.75 22.78 -8.56
CA ARG A 349 24.70 21.67 -8.78
C ARG A 349 24.05 20.48 -9.50
N LEU A 350 22.87 20.07 -9.05
CA LEU A 350 22.13 18.97 -9.68
C LEU A 350 21.80 19.27 -11.14
N LEU A 351 21.35 20.50 -11.45
CA LEU A 351 21.06 20.92 -12.82
C LEU A 351 22.34 20.96 -13.67
N ASN A 352 23.47 21.41 -13.11
CA ASN A 352 24.78 21.33 -13.77
C ASN A 352 25.18 19.88 -14.09
N ASP A 353 24.97 18.96 -13.16
CA ASP A 353 25.25 17.54 -13.36
C ASP A 353 24.38 16.96 -14.49
N PHE A 354 23.10 17.35 -14.60
CA PHE A 354 22.26 16.95 -15.72
C PHE A 354 22.69 17.59 -17.05
N LEU A 355 23.03 18.87 -17.05
CA LEU A 355 23.49 19.58 -18.24
C LEU A 355 24.80 18.98 -18.77
N SER A 356 25.74 18.63 -17.89
CA SER A 356 27.01 18.00 -18.27
C SER A 356 26.85 16.59 -18.86
N GLN A 357 25.81 15.84 -18.45
CA GLN A 357 25.46 14.54 -19.03
C GLN A 357 24.79 14.65 -20.41
N GLY A 358 24.36 15.85 -20.80
CA GLY A 358 23.60 16.07 -22.03
C GLY A 358 22.24 15.37 -22.04
N ALA A 359 21.66 15.17 -23.21
CA ALA A 359 20.35 14.53 -23.41
C ALA A 359 20.20 13.13 -22.77
N ARG A 360 21.31 12.46 -22.45
CA ARG A 360 21.31 11.16 -21.74
C ARG A 360 20.86 11.27 -20.29
N CYS A 361 20.86 12.47 -19.69
CA CYS A 361 20.40 12.67 -18.31
C CYS A 361 18.95 12.19 -18.12
N VAL A 362 18.12 12.26 -19.16
CA VAL A 362 16.72 11.79 -19.12
C VAL A 362 16.62 10.28 -18.87
N LEU A 363 17.63 9.51 -19.29
CA LEU A 363 17.73 8.08 -18.99
C LEU A 363 18.09 7.80 -17.53
N THR A 364 18.38 8.82 -16.72
CA THR A 364 18.62 8.65 -15.29
C THR A 364 17.33 8.69 -14.48
N PHE A 365 16.22 9.18 -15.04
CA PHE A 365 14.95 9.27 -14.32
C PHE A 365 14.31 7.89 -14.16
N THR A 366 13.93 7.56 -12.93
CA THR A 366 13.51 6.19 -12.55
C THR A 366 12.39 5.63 -13.43
N PRO A 367 11.31 6.40 -13.77
CA PRO A 367 10.24 5.87 -14.62
C PRO A 367 10.72 5.52 -16.04
N ILE A 368 11.67 6.28 -16.60
CA ILE A 368 12.22 6.03 -17.94
C ILE A 368 13.15 4.80 -17.91
N GLN A 369 13.98 4.67 -16.86
CA GLN A 369 14.83 3.50 -16.66
C GLN A 369 14.03 2.21 -16.57
N GLN A 370 12.94 2.21 -15.79
CA GLN A 370 12.06 1.05 -15.63
C GLN A 370 11.49 0.59 -16.97
N GLN A 371 11.05 1.53 -17.81
CA GLN A 371 10.50 1.23 -19.14
C GLN A 371 11.56 0.74 -20.13
N GLN A 372 12.78 1.29 -20.07
CA GLN A 372 13.88 0.80 -20.90
C GLN A 372 14.25 -0.65 -20.54
N ILE A 373 14.32 -0.96 -19.25
CA ILE A 373 14.58 -2.33 -18.76
C ILE A 373 13.45 -3.28 -19.20
N GLN A 374 12.19 -2.82 -19.14
CA GLN A 374 11.02 -3.58 -19.61
C GLN A 374 11.07 -3.89 -21.12
N LYS A 375 11.48 -2.91 -21.96
CA LYS A 375 11.64 -3.12 -23.42
C LYS A 375 12.86 -3.95 -23.80
N GLN A 376 13.98 -3.79 -23.08
CA GLN A 376 15.22 -4.54 -23.34
C GLN A 376 15.17 -5.98 -22.83
N ASN A 377 14.34 -6.25 -21.82
CA ASN A 377 14.17 -7.58 -21.23
C ASN A 377 12.71 -7.88 -20.90
N PRO A 378 11.84 -8.09 -21.92
CA PRO A 378 10.40 -8.33 -21.71
C PRO A 378 10.11 -9.58 -20.84
N GLY A 379 11.07 -10.51 -20.71
CA GLY A 379 10.97 -11.69 -19.86
C GLY A 379 11.54 -11.58 -18.44
N ILE A 380 12.23 -10.49 -18.07
CA ILE A 380 13.00 -10.42 -16.80
C ILE A 380 12.34 -9.55 -15.72
N PHE A 381 11.49 -8.58 -16.09
CA PHE A 381 10.87 -7.66 -15.11
C PHE A 381 9.51 -8.12 -14.54
N LEU A 382 8.94 -9.20 -15.08
CA LEU A 382 7.57 -9.65 -14.82
C LEU A 382 7.35 -10.45 -13.52
N SER A 383 8.30 -10.51 -12.58
CA SER A 383 8.15 -11.46 -11.44
C SER A 383 8.38 -10.92 -10.04
N GLY A 384 8.66 -9.64 -9.83
CA GLY A 384 8.87 -9.10 -8.48
C GLY A 384 7.86 -8.03 -8.11
N LEU A 385 7.95 -6.90 -8.80
CA LEU A 385 7.23 -5.68 -8.47
C LEU A 385 5.81 -5.65 -9.03
N GLU A 386 5.58 -6.20 -10.23
CA GLU A 386 4.23 -6.36 -10.78
C GLU A 386 3.43 -7.39 -10.01
N MET A 387 4.04 -8.51 -9.60
CA MET A 387 3.38 -9.49 -8.73
C MET A 387 3.02 -8.88 -7.36
N PHE A 388 3.90 -8.02 -6.83
CA PHE A 388 3.66 -7.26 -5.61
C PHE A 388 2.49 -6.27 -5.75
N ASN A 389 2.42 -5.54 -6.85
CA ASN A 389 1.36 -4.57 -7.11
C ASN A 389 0.03 -5.23 -7.49
N LEU A 390 0.04 -6.31 -8.29
CA LEU A 390 -1.14 -7.12 -8.59
C LEU A 390 -1.67 -7.83 -7.33
N MET A 391 -0.82 -8.30 -6.42
CA MET A 391 -1.28 -8.86 -5.14
C MET A 391 -1.90 -7.80 -4.25
N ILE A 392 -1.31 -6.60 -4.15
CA ILE A 392 -1.89 -5.49 -3.37
C ILE A 392 -3.22 -5.06 -3.99
N GLN A 393 -3.29 -4.95 -5.32
CA GLN A 393 -4.51 -4.59 -6.03
C GLN A 393 -5.58 -5.69 -5.93
N PHE A 394 -5.22 -6.96 -6.02
CA PHE A 394 -6.15 -8.09 -5.85
C PHE A 394 -6.69 -8.16 -4.41
N CYS A 395 -5.82 -8.03 -3.40
CA CYS A 395 -6.23 -8.00 -1.99
C CYS A 395 -7.09 -6.77 -1.65
N ARG A 396 -6.81 -5.61 -2.25
CA ARG A 396 -7.66 -4.42 -2.08
C ARG A 396 -8.99 -4.55 -2.81
N LYS A 397 -8.97 -5.02 -4.06
CA LYS A 397 -10.15 -5.05 -4.94
C LYS A 397 -11.16 -6.13 -4.58
N TYR A 398 -10.71 -7.29 -4.08
CA TYR A 398 -11.59 -8.44 -3.85
C TYR A 398 -11.72 -8.85 -2.38
N LEU A 399 -10.89 -8.31 -1.48
CA LEU A 399 -10.76 -8.82 -0.10
C LEU A 399 -10.79 -7.75 0.99
N ASP A 400 -10.86 -6.46 0.65
CA ASP A 400 -11.04 -5.31 1.57
C ASP A 400 -10.10 -5.31 2.81
N PHE A 401 -8.84 -5.71 2.61
CA PHE A 401 -7.83 -5.80 3.68
C PHE A 401 -6.50 -5.12 3.29
N ASN A 402 -5.94 -4.32 4.20
CA ASN A 402 -4.64 -3.64 4.03
C ASN A 402 -3.49 -4.46 4.65
N LEU A 403 -2.77 -5.24 3.84
CA LEU A 403 -1.52 -5.88 4.27
C LEU A 403 -0.36 -4.87 4.27
N SER A 404 0.37 -4.74 5.38
CA SER A 404 1.54 -3.85 5.43
C SER A 404 2.77 -4.48 4.73
N LYS A 405 3.61 -3.62 4.14
CA LYS A 405 4.84 -3.98 3.39
C LYS A 405 5.75 -4.97 4.13
N LYS A 406 5.79 -4.88 5.46
CA LYS A 406 6.59 -5.75 6.35
C LYS A 406 6.14 -7.22 6.33
N HIS A 407 4.84 -7.50 6.22
CA HIS A 407 4.29 -8.85 6.24
C HIS A 407 4.56 -9.61 4.93
N ILE A 408 4.57 -8.90 3.80
CA ILE A 408 4.85 -9.46 2.48
C ILE A 408 6.35 -9.79 2.36
N LEU A 409 7.22 -8.89 2.82
CA LEU A 409 8.68 -9.09 2.81
C LEU A 409 9.13 -10.27 3.68
N HIS A 410 8.50 -10.50 4.83
CA HIS A 410 8.77 -11.66 5.67
C HIS A 410 8.20 -12.98 5.09
N SER A 411 7.07 -12.91 4.38
CA SER A 411 6.52 -14.09 3.67
C SER A 411 7.45 -14.51 2.53
N LEU A 412 8.11 -13.54 1.88
CA LEU A 412 9.13 -13.77 0.87
C LEU A 412 10.44 -14.33 1.45
N SER A 413 10.84 -13.96 2.68
CA SER A 413 12.06 -14.49 3.33
C SER A 413 11.95 -15.95 3.77
N LEU A 414 10.73 -16.45 4.03
CA LEU A 414 10.46 -17.85 4.36
C LEU A 414 10.50 -18.78 3.12
N ILE A 415 10.37 -18.21 1.92
CA ILE A 415 10.52 -18.94 0.66
C ILE A 415 12.01 -18.88 0.33
N ASN A 416 12.77 -19.88 0.79
CA ASN A 416 14.21 -19.96 0.56
C ASN A 416 14.52 -19.88 -0.95
N LEU A 417 14.98 -18.73 -1.44
CA LEU A 417 15.17 -18.38 -2.85
C LEU A 417 16.66 -18.14 -3.20
N PRO A 418 17.59 -19.13 -3.15
CA PRO A 418 18.94 -18.90 -3.63
C PRO A 418 19.14 -19.14 -5.14
N HIS A 419 18.17 -19.72 -5.86
CA HIS A 419 18.38 -20.10 -7.26
C HIS A 419 17.17 -19.81 -8.15
N MET A 420 17.05 -18.56 -8.61
CA MET A 420 16.11 -18.19 -9.67
C MET A 420 16.85 -17.53 -10.83
N THR A 421 17.56 -18.34 -11.61
CA THR A 421 18.13 -17.95 -12.91
C THR A 421 17.54 -18.75 -14.09
N ARG A 422 16.48 -19.56 -13.87
CA ARG A 422 15.85 -20.36 -14.96
C ARG A 422 14.33 -20.29 -14.96
N HIS A 423 13.79 -20.02 -16.15
CA HIS A 423 12.38 -19.77 -16.52
C HIS A 423 11.34 -20.79 -16.00
N ARG A 424 11.76 -22.02 -15.67
CA ARG A 424 10.87 -23.11 -15.22
C ARG A 424 10.55 -23.09 -13.71
N LEU A 425 11.31 -22.35 -12.90
CA LEU A 425 11.13 -22.23 -11.44
C LEU A 425 10.16 -21.10 -11.01
N LEU A 426 9.88 -20.16 -11.92
CA LEU A 426 9.01 -19.01 -11.67
C LEU A 426 7.53 -19.40 -11.47
N THR A 427 7.02 -20.37 -12.24
CA THR A 427 5.64 -20.86 -12.11
C THR A 427 5.38 -21.57 -10.79
N THR A 428 6.40 -22.23 -10.23
CA THR A 428 6.31 -22.93 -8.94
C THR A 428 6.40 -21.97 -7.76
N GLY A 429 7.19 -20.88 -7.86
CA GLY A 429 7.24 -19.81 -6.86
C GLY A 429 5.93 -19.02 -6.78
N VAL A 430 5.39 -18.60 -7.93
CA VAL A 430 4.12 -17.85 -8.03
C VAL A 430 2.95 -18.68 -7.48
N SER A 431 2.88 -19.97 -7.82
CA SER A 431 1.84 -20.88 -7.30
C SER A 431 1.89 -21.00 -5.76
N LYS A 432 3.08 -21.04 -5.16
CA LYS A 432 3.24 -21.12 -3.70
C LYS A 432 2.79 -19.84 -3.00
N ILE A 433 3.12 -18.68 -3.57
CA ILE A 433 2.73 -17.36 -3.05
C ILE A 433 1.21 -17.17 -3.16
N MET A 434 0.60 -17.52 -4.30
CA MET A 434 -0.86 -17.47 -4.45
C MET A 434 -1.59 -18.40 -3.48
N LYS A 435 -1.08 -19.62 -3.26
CA LYS A 435 -1.65 -20.57 -2.29
C LYS A 435 -1.53 -20.08 -0.86
N ALA A 436 -0.41 -19.44 -0.50
CA ALA A 436 -0.19 -18.79 0.79
C ALA A 436 -1.19 -17.66 1.06
N THR A 437 -1.43 -16.80 0.07
CA THR A 437 -2.38 -15.69 0.18
C THR A 437 -3.82 -16.19 0.24
N LEU A 438 -4.21 -17.18 -0.56
CA LEU A 438 -5.55 -17.79 -0.51
C LEU A 438 -5.83 -18.46 0.84
N ALA A 439 -4.82 -19.13 1.39
CA ALA A 439 -4.85 -19.73 2.71
C ALA A 439 -5.13 -18.68 3.81
N TYR A 440 -4.38 -17.58 3.81
CA TYR A 440 -4.56 -16.47 4.75
C TYR A 440 -5.99 -15.91 4.70
N VAL A 441 -6.52 -15.72 3.49
CA VAL A 441 -7.88 -15.22 3.25
C VAL A 441 -8.95 -16.16 3.79
N ASN A 442 -8.79 -17.46 3.59
CA ASN A 442 -9.74 -18.45 4.10
C ASN A 442 -9.75 -18.48 5.64
N ILE A 443 -8.60 -18.32 6.30
CA ILE A 443 -8.55 -18.19 7.76
C ILE A 443 -9.15 -16.85 8.22
N ALA A 444 -8.83 -15.74 7.56
CA ALA A 444 -9.40 -14.43 7.89
C ALA A 444 -10.94 -14.41 7.79
N LYS A 445 -11.50 -15.09 6.77
CA LYS A 445 -12.95 -15.31 6.64
C LYS A 445 -13.54 -16.21 7.72
N ILE A 446 -12.78 -17.21 8.20
CA ILE A 446 -13.21 -18.10 9.30
C ILE A 446 -13.15 -17.37 10.65
N MET A 447 -12.21 -16.43 10.84
CA MET A 447 -11.87 -15.79 12.12
C MET A 447 -12.57 -14.44 12.39
N ASN A 448 -13.71 -14.16 11.74
CA ASN A 448 -14.53 -12.93 11.84
C ASN A 448 -13.97 -11.82 12.78
N ALA A 449 -13.30 -10.84 12.17
CA ALA A 449 -12.89 -9.52 12.67
C ALA A 449 -12.89 -9.29 14.21
N GLY A 450 -11.93 -9.87 14.95
CA GLY A 450 -11.76 -9.50 16.38
C GLY A 450 -10.39 -9.74 17.01
N MET A 451 -9.51 -10.55 16.43
CA MET A 451 -8.22 -10.87 17.08
C MET A 451 -7.10 -9.85 16.80
N PRO A 452 -6.20 -9.60 17.77
CA PRO A 452 -4.97 -8.83 17.57
C PRO A 452 -4.08 -9.41 16.46
N ASN A 453 -3.47 -8.53 15.67
CA ASN A 453 -2.72 -8.90 14.45
C ASN A 453 -1.57 -9.91 14.69
N LYS A 454 -0.98 -9.94 15.89
CA LYS A 454 0.08 -10.88 16.25
C LYS A 454 -0.40 -12.34 16.29
N ARG A 455 -1.61 -12.59 16.81
CA ARG A 455 -2.20 -13.95 16.86
C ARG A 455 -2.64 -14.44 15.49
N LYS A 456 -3.24 -13.58 14.67
CA LYS A 456 -3.67 -13.92 13.28
C LYS A 456 -2.52 -14.48 12.43
N TYR A 457 -1.30 -14.01 12.67
CA TYR A 457 -0.09 -14.46 11.98
C TYR A 457 0.33 -15.89 12.38
N GLU A 458 0.27 -16.24 13.67
CA GLU A 458 0.57 -17.59 14.19
C GLU A 458 -0.37 -18.64 13.58
N PHE A 459 -1.66 -18.29 13.42
CA PHE A 459 -2.68 -19.13 12.80
C PHE A 459 -2.42 -19.45 11.31
N CYS A 460 -1.68 -18.60 10.58
CA CYS A 460 -1.49 -18.73 9.13
C CYS A 460 -0.29 -19.61 8.76
N ARG A 461 0.64 -19.84 9.69
CA ARG A 461 1.87 -20.61 9.48
C ARG A 461 1.64 -22.09 9.07
N PRO A 462 0.66 -22.82 9.63
CA PRO A 462 0.32 -24.18 9.17
C PRO A 462 -0.13 -24.27 7.70
N LEU A 463 -0.87 -23.27 7.21
CA LEU A 463 -1.32 -23.24 5.82
C LEU A 463 -0.19 -22.89 4.84
N LEU A 464 0.77 -22.07 5.26
CA LEU A 464 2.00 -21.81 4.51
C LEU A 464 2.83 -23.09 4.33
N LEU A 465 2.85 -23.98 5.34
CA LEU A 465 3.48 -25.29 5.25
C LEU A 465 2.76 -26.22 4.25
N ILE A 466 1.42 -26.25 4.26
CA ILE A 466 0.63 -27.00 3.27
C ILE A 466 0.85 -26.48 1.84
N ALA A 467 1.07 -25.18 1.69
CA ALA A 467 1.25 -24.52 0.40
C ALA A 467 2.68 -24.64 -0.17
N SER A 468 3.71 -24.92 0.64
CA SER A 468 5.10 -24.61 0.27
C SER A 468 5.97 -25.71 -0.35
N ASN A 469 5.67 -27.03 -0.31
CA ASN A 469 6.49 -28.02 -1.07
C ASN A 469 5.94 -29.45 -1.33
N ASN A 470 6.61 -30.12 -2.29
CA ASN A 470 6.24 -31.30 -3.10
C ASN A 470 6.46 -32.72 -2.50
N SER A 471 6.55 -32.92 -1.18
CA SER A 471 6.64 -34.27 -0.56
C SER A 471 5.43 -34.56 0.33
N GLY A 472 4.97 -35.81 0.37
CA GLY A 472 3.76 -36.18 1.12
C GLY A 472 3.90 -36.09 2.64
N THR A 473 5.13 -36.05 3.17
CA THR A 473 5.47 -35.91 4.60
C THR A 473 5.09 -34.52 5.14
N ASP A 474 5.55 -33.46 4.47
CA ASP A 474 5.37 -32.06 4.92
C ASP A 474 3.91 -31.61 4.80
N ARG A 475 3.16 -32.24 3.89
CA ARG A 475 1.71 -32.03 3.72
C ARG A 475 0.89 -32.61 4.87
N MET A 476 1.37 -33.67 5.53
CA MET A 476 0.69 -34.31 6.67
C MET A 476 0.82 -33.44 7.91
N ALA A 477 2.05 -33.07 8.30
CA ALA A 477 2.29 -32.23 9.47
C ALA A 477 1.56 -30.88 9.38
N GLY A 478 1.58 -30.24 8.20
CA GLY A 478 0.84 -29.01 7.95
C GLY A 478 -0.68 -29.18 8.10
N LYS A 479 -1.25 -30.29 7.57
CA LYS A 479 -2.69 -30.61 7.68
C LYS A 479 -3.12 -30.89 9.12
N VAL A 480 -2.32 -31.63 9.90
CA VAL A 480 -2.62 -31.92 11.30
C VAL A 480 -2.63 -30.62 12.13
N LYS A 481 -1.62 -29.75 11.94
CA LYS A 481 -1.60 -28.43 12.59
C LYS A 481 -2.80 -27.56 12.20
N PHE A 482 -3.15 -27.56 10.92
CA PHE A 482 -4.29 -26.79 10.44
C PHE A 482 -5.62 -27.32 10.99
N ALA A 483 -5.77 -28.63 11.12
CA ALA A 483 -6.92 -29.22 11.79
C ALA A 483 -6.99 -28.84 13.27
N GLY A 484 -5.86 -28.79 13.99
CA GLY A 484 -5.80 -28.30 15.37
C GLY A 484 -6.28 -26.85 15.51
N VAL A 485 -5.87 -25.99 14.57
CA VAL A 485 -6.39 -24.60 14.47
C VAL A 485 -7.90 -24.58 14.28
N LEU A 486 -8.43 -25.38 13.36
CA LEU A 486 -9.88 -25.44 13.09
C LEU A 486 -10.67 -25.92 14.30
N HIS A 487 -10.13 -26.88 15.06
CA HIS A 487 -10.72 -27.37 16.30
C HIS A 487 -10.78 -26.28 17.38
N VAL A 488 -9.67 -25.58 17.64
CA VAL A 488 -9.63 -24.44 18.60
C VAL A 488 -10.62 -23.32 18.21
N LEU A 489 -10.89 -23.14 16.92
CA LEU A 489 -11.87 -22.18 16.41
C LEU A 489 -13.32 -22.69 16.42
N GLY A 490 -13.59 -23.85 17.01
CA GLY A 490 -14.93 -24.46 17.07
C GLY A 490 -15.47 -24.89 15.70
N LYS A 491 -14.59 -25.12 14.71
CA LYS A 491 -14.94 -25.60 13.36
C LYS A 491 -14.71 -27.10 13.23
N THR A 492 -15.28 -27.86 14.16
CA THR A 492 -15.08 -29.30 14.36
C THR A 492 -15.30 -30.12 13.09
N ASN A 493 -16.37 -29.87 12.32
CA ASN A 493 -16.63 -30.54 11.04
C ASN A 493 -15.49 -30.39 10.01
N LYS A 494 -14.93 -29.19 9.89
CA LYS A 494 -13.84 -28.90 8.94
C LYS A 494 -12.51 -29.46 9.42
N ALA A 495 -12.30 -29.50 10.75
CA ALA A 495 -11.14 -30.16 11.34
C ALA A 495 -11.16 -31.66 11.00
N ILE A 496 -12.29 -32.32 11.18
CA ILE A 496 -12.49 -33.74 10.85
C ILE A 496 -12.25 -34.02 9.37
N GLU A 497 -12.85 -33.23 8.47
CA GLU A 497 -12.64 -33.36 7.02
C GLU A 497 -11.15 -33.23 6.65
N THR A 498 -10.47 -32.26 7.27
CA THR A 498 -9.03 -32.05 7.09
C THR A 498 -8.22 -33.26 7.55
N LEU A 499 -8.54 -33.84 8.72
CA LEU A 499 -7.86 -35.00 9.30
C LEU A 499 -8.10 -36.30 8.51
N TYR A 500 -9.30 -36.50 7.96
CA TYR A 500 -9.58 -37.63 7.07
C TYR A 500 -8.98 -37.47 5.68
N SER A 501 -8.75 -36.24 5.21
CA SER A 501 -8.07 -35.97 3.94
C SER A 501 -6.57 -36.34 3.95
N ILE A 502 -6.02 -36.72 5.09
CA ILE A 502 -4.65 -37.21 5.23
C ILE A 502 -4.60 -38.67 4.77
N LYS A 503 -4.22 -38.88 3.50
CA LYS A 503 -3.92 -40.22 2.97
C LYS A 503 -2.65 -40.74 3.64
N LEU A 504 -2.74 -41.85 4.37
CA LEU A 504 -1.59 -42.61 4.86
C LEU A 504 -0.86 -43.21 3.66
N ARG A 505 -0.04 -42.41 2.98
CA ARG A 505 0.92 -42.99 2.04
C ARG A 505 2.03 -43.62 2.89
N PRO A 506 2.42 -44.88 2.64
CA PRO A 506 3.71 -45.35 3.08
C PRO A 506 4.75 -44.47 2.39
N LEU A 507 5.25 -43.45 3.09
CA LEU A 507 6.13 -42.42 2.52
C LEU A 507 7.56 -42.96 2.40
N PHE A 508 7.73 -44.03 1.64
CA PHE A 508 9.03 -44.67 1.37
C PHE A 508 9.92 -43.90 0.38
N GLY A 509 9.63 -42.63 0.09
CA GLY A 509 10.24 -41.93 -1.05
C GLY A 509 11.16 -40.75 -0.76
N THR A 510 10.93 -39.95 0.28
CA THR A 510 11.48 -38.57 0.25
C THR A 510 11.72 -37.97 1.63
N CYS A 511 12.55 -38.58 2.48
CA CYS A 511 13.25 -37.79 3.49
C CYS A 511 14.53 -37.23 2.87
N ARG A 512 14.67 -35.90 2.79
CA ARG A 512 15.89 -35.24 2.27
C ARG A 512 17.06 -35.25 3.26
N LYS A 513 16.82 -35.61 4.53
CA LYS A 513 17.84 -35.56 5.60
C LYS A 513 18.43 -36.91 6.01
N CYS A 514 17.85 -38.04 5.60
CA CYS A 514 18.47 -39.34 5.81
C CYS A 514 19.63 -39.53 4.82
N HIS A 515 20.85 -39.68 5.33
CA HIS A 515 22.10 -39.80 4.55
C HIS A 515 22.20 -41.07 3.69
N ASN A 516 21.20 -41.95 3.67
CA ASN A 516 21.22 -43.22 2.93
C ASN A 516 19.99 -43.35 2.02
N ARG A 517 20.03 -42.68 0.86
CA ARG A 517 19.01 -42.82 -0.20
C ARG A 517 18.99 -44.19 -0.88
N ASN A 518 20.10 -44.91 -0.89
CA ASN A 518 20.28 -46.08 -1.77
C ASN A 518 19.78 -47.40 -1.18
N ILE A 519 19.63 -47.53 0.14
CA ILE A 519 19.27 -48.82 0.76
C ILE A 519 17.75 -49.08 0.72
N ILE A 520 16.92 -48.04 0.76
CA ILE A 520 15.45 -48.17 0.90
C ILE A 520 14.76 -48.43 -0.46
N SER A 521 15.28 -47.89 -1.56
CA SER A 521 14.62 -48.01 -2.88
C SER A 521 14.76 -49.39 -3.53
N GLN A 522 15.85 -50.11 -3.25
CA GLN A 522 16.10 -51.41 -3.89
C GLN A 522 15.44 -52.60 -3.19
N LYS A 523 15.15 -52.53 -1.89
CA LYS A 523 14.68 -53.69 -1.12
C LYS A 523 13.14 -53.91 -1.12
N TYR A 524 12.35 -52.97 -1.64
CA TYR A 524 10.89 -52.94 -1.38
C TYR A 524 10.00 -52.59 -2.58
N SER A 525 10.45 -52.84 -3.82
CA SER A 525 9.70 -52.56 -5.06
C SER A 525 8.48 -53.46 -5.33
N GLY A 526 7.91 -54.14 -4.31
CA GLY A 526 6.86 -55.15 -4.47
C GLY A 526 5.61 -54.98 -3.60
N ILE A 527 5.48 -53.91 -2.81
CA ILE A 527 4.35 -53.75 -1.88
C ILE A 527 3.15 -53.11 -2.62
N LYS A 528 2.01 -53.82 -2.71
CA LYS A 528 0.76 -53.31 -3.29
C LYS A 528 0.20 -52.15 -2.45
N LYS A 529 -0.35 -51.15 -3.14
CA LYS A 529 -0.65 -49.79 -2.66
C LYS A 529 -1.91 -49.60 -1.80
N ASP A 530 -2.77 -50.61 -1.66
CA ASP A 530 -4.09 -50.46 -1.05
C ASP A 530 -4.43 -51.61 -0.10
N SER A 531 -3.73 -51.72 1.03
CA SER A 531 -4.25 -52.52 2.16
C SER A 531 -4.18 -51.68 3.42
N ASP A 532 -5.34 -51.46 4.04
CA ASP A 532 -5.57 -50.72 5.29
C ASP A 532 -4.91 -51.33 6.53
N ASP A 533 -3.93 -52.23 6.35
CA ASP A 533 -3.27 -52.91 7.45
C ASP A 533 -1.91 -52.26 7.77
N ILE A 534 -2.03 -51.16 8.51
CA ILE A 534 -0.96 -50.42 9.21
C ILE A 534 0.02 -51.42 9.85
N ASP A 535 -0.47 -52.44 10.55
CA ASP A 535 0.36 -53.36 11.33
C ASP A 535 1.24 -54.27 10.45
N ALA A 536 0.75 -54.68 9.28
CA ALA A 536 1.52 -55.46 8.30
C ALA A 536 2.63 -54.64 7.62
N ALA A 537 2.41 -53.34 7.40
CA ALA A 537 3.43 -52.42 6.92
C ALA A 537 4.50 -52.15 8.00
N PHE A 538 4.10 -52.06 9.28
CA PHE A 538 4.99 -51.79 10.41
C PHE A 538 5.86 -52.97 10.86
N ALA A 539 5.39 -54.20 10.69
CA ALA A 539 6.18 -55.41 10.99
C ALA A 539 7.42 -55.55 10.09
N ARG A 540 7.36 -55.05 8.84
CA ARG A 540 8.41 -55.24 7.81
C ARG A 540 9.53 -54.19 7.76
N LEU A 541 9.39 -53.09 8.52
CA LEU A 541 10.24 -51.88 8.41
C LEU A 541 11.54 -51.90 9.23
N GLY A 542 11.68 -52.81 10.20
CA GLY A 542 12.77 -52.80 11.20
C GLY A 542 12.67 -51.62 12.19
N ARG A 543 13.29 -51.75 13.38
CA ARG A 543 13.17 -50.79 14.50
C ARG A 543 13.71 -49.38 14.18
N ASP A 544 14.83 -49.26 13.46
CA ASP A 544 15.56 -47.99 13.32
C ASP A 544 15.02 -47.04 12.24
N ASN A 545 14.40 -47.58 11.18
CA ASN A 545 13.95 -46.77 10.03
C ASN A 545 12.64 -46.01 10.29
N TYR A 546 11.81 -46.48 11.23
CA TYR A 546 10.58 -45.79 11.62
C TYR A 546 10.87 -44.53 12.44
N VAL A 547 11.90 -44.58 13.30
CA VAL A 547 12.25 -43.46 14.17
C VAL A 547 12.89 -42.31 13.39
N GLN A 548 13.78 -42.61 12.44
CA GLN A 548 14.26 -41.59 11.49
C GLN A 548 13.13 -40.99 10.64
N HIS A 549 12.03 -41.72 10.43
CA HIS A 549 10.87 -41.23 9.70
C HIS A 549 10.05 -40.23 10.53
N CYS A 550 9.75 -40.53 11.80
CA CYS A 550 9.05 -39.60 12.70
C CYS A 550 9.85 -38.31 12.93
N ILE A 551 11.17 -38.41 13.13
CA ILE A 551 12.10 -37.26 13.24
C ILE A 551 12.18 -36.46 11.92
N SER A 552 11.81 -37.05 10.79
CA SER A 552 11.78 -36.34 9.50
C SER A 552 10.45 -35.65 9.19
N LEU A 553 9.41 -35.92 9.97
CA LEU A 553 8.03 -35.47 9.76
C LEU A 553 7.62 -34.28 10.65
N ASP A 554 8.45 -33.92 11.63
CA ASP A 554 8.30 -32.91 12.69
C ASP A 554 7.06 -31.98 12.62
N VAL A 555 6.03 -32.30 13.41
CA VAL A 555 5.04 -31.29 13.83
C VAL A 555 5.68 -30.48 14.96
N ARG A 556 6.21 -29.31 14.62
CA ARG A 556 6.85 -28.41 15.59
C ARG A 556 5.93 -27.31 16.06
N TYR A 557 5.83 -27.09 17.35
CA TYR A 557 5.20 -25.87 17.85
C TYR A 557 6.27 -24.93 18.37
N THR A 558 6.01 -23.64 18.30
CA THR A 558 6.80 -22.58 18.93
C THR A 558 6.05 -22.04 20.15
N LYS A 559 6.77 -21.39 21.06
CA LYS A 559 6.15 -20.71 22.22
C LYS A 559 5.12 -19.65 21.81
N GLU A 560 5.26 -19.08 20.62
CA GLU A 560 4.32 -18.12 20.03
C GLU A 560 3.01 -18.83 19.61
N GLU A 561 3.06 -20.07 19.15
CA GLU A 561 1.88 -20.85 18.75
C GLU A 561 1.08 -21.44 19.93
N MET A 562 1.44 -21.13 21.20
CA MET A 562 0.73 -21.65 22.39
C MET A 562 -0.76 -21.31 22.43
N GLY A 563 -1.21 -20.26 21.74
CA GLY A 563 -2.64 -19.92 21.65
C GLY A 563 -3.47 -20.89 20.81
N ILE A 564 -2.82 -21.74 20.01
CA ILE A 564 -3.46 -22.56 18.95
C ILE A 564 -3.06 -24.04 19.01
N VAL A 565 -2.16 -24.36 19.94
CA VAL A 565 -1.74 -25.72 20.29
C VAL A 565 -2.85 -26.36 21.14
N PRO A 566 -3.22 -27.63 20.93
CA PRO A 566 -4.15 -28.30 21.84
C PRO A 566 -3.60 -28.35 23.27
N ASP A 567 -4.45 -28.20 24.29
CA ASP A 567 -4.02 -27.99 25.68
C ASP A 567 -3.07 -29.09 26.20
N ALA A 568 -3.28 -30.33 25.76
CA ALA A 568 -2.42 -31.47 26.06
C ALA A 568 -0.95 -31.32 25.60
N ILE A 569 -0.67 -30.48 24.59
CA ILE A 569 0.69 -30.22 24.08
C ILE A 569 1.29 -28.94 24.68
N LYS A 570 0.46 -27.99 25.14
CA LYS A 570 0.94 -26.78 25.84
C LYS A 570 1.77 -27.13 27.07
N TYR A 571 1.44 -28.24 27.71
CA TYR A 571 2.14 -28.86 28.83
C TYR A 571 3.67 -28.98 28.63
N GLU A 572 4.11 -29.47 27.47
CA GLU A 572 5.53 -29.72 27.16
C GLU A 572 6.33 -28.40 27.02
N PHE A 573 5.68 -27.28 26.68
CA PHE A 573 6.33 -25.96 26.61
C PHE A 573 6.65 -25.36 27.98
N PHE A 574 5.81 -25.58 28.98
CA PHE A 574 5.96 -24.94 30.28
C PHE A 574 7.02 -25.61 31.16
N HIS A 575 7.30 -26.90 30.94
CA HIS A 575 8.16 -27.71 31.82
C HIS A 575 9.57 -27.99 31.29
N LYS A 576 9.92 -27.49 30.09
CA LYS A 576 11.25 -27.60 29.44
C LYS A 576 11.89 -28.99 29.61
N PRO A 577 11.59 -29.97 28.74
CA PRO A 577 12.33 -31.24 28.72
C PRO A 577 13.83 -30.96 28.58
N GLU A 578 14.68 -31.60 29.40
CA GLU A 578 16.15 -31.54 29.24
C GLU A 578 16.63 -32.30 27.98
N SER A 579 15.72 -32.99 27.28
CA SER A 579 16.01 -33.76 26.07
C SER A 579 15.92 -32.90 24.81
N ASP A 580 17.06 -32.72 24.13
CA ASP A 580 17.18 -32.03 22.83
C ASP A 580 16.41 -32.75 21.69
N LEU A 581 15.86 -33.94 21.94
CA LEU A 581 15.04 -34.71 20.97
C LEU A 581 13.59 -34.23 20.86
N ILE A 582 13.03 -33.65 21.93
CA ILE A 582 11.62 -33.21 21.99
C ILE A 582 11.51 -31.72 22.19
N TYR A 583 12.54 -31.08 22.75
CA TYR A 583 12.59 -29.65 22.94
C TYR A 583 13.90 -29.06 22.43
N ASP A 584 13.84 -28.25 21.37
CA ASP A 584 15.01 -27.52 20.90
C ASP A 584 15.12 -26.22 21.71
N SER A 585 16.01 -26.24 22.71
CA SER A 585 16.25 -25.10 23.60
C SER A 585 16.79 -23.87 22.88
N ARG A 586 17.50 -24.03 21.75
CA ARG A 586 18.05 -22.92 20.95
C ARG A 586 16.97 -22.25 20.11
N ARG A 587 15.94 -23.00 19.69
CA ARG A 587 14.83 -22.51 18.86
C ARG A 587 13.53 -22.30 19.61
N SER A 588 13.44 -22.73 20.87
CA SER A 588 12.21 -22.74 21.67
C SER A 588 11.05 -23.48 20.99
N GLU A 589 11.33 -24.67 20.44
CA GLU A 589 10.37 -25.51 19.71
C GLU A 589 10.11 -26.85 20.41
N VAL A 590 8.86 -27.32 20.43
CA VAL A 590 8.47 -28.68 20.90
C VAL A 590 8.06 -29.55 19.71
N TYR A 591 8.52 -30.80 19.70
CA TYR A 591 8.25 -31.80 18.66
C TYR A 591 7.16 -32.78 19.10
N VAL A 592 6.17 -33.00 18.23
CA VAL A 592 5.06 -33.93 18.49
C VAL A 592 4.89 -34.92 17.34
N ASP A 593 4.58 -36.17 17.68
CA ASP A 593 4.27 -37.19 16.69
C ASP A 593 2.97 -36.83 15.93
N PRO A 594 2.99 -36.76 14.59
CA PRO A 594 1.83 -36.33 13.80
C PRO A 594 0.62 -37.28 13.90
N ASP A 595 0.83 -38.59 14.06
CA ASP A 595 -0.25 -39.56 14.16
C ASP A 595 -0.90 -39.50 15.54
N MET A 596 -0.08 -39.36 16.59
CA MET A 596 -0.57 -39.15 17.95
C MET A 596 -1.46 -37.91 18.03
N LEU A 597 -1.02 -36.78 17.47
CA LEU A 597 -1.81 -35.55 17.44
C LEU A 597 -3.06 -35.68 16.56
N ARG A 598 -2.96 -36.38 15.43
CA ARG A 598 -4.10 -36.62 14.54
C ARG A 598 -5.21 -37.39 15.24
N TYR A 599 -4.90 -38.50 15.91
CA TYR A 599 -5.90 -39.32 16.58
C TYR A 599 -6.43 -38.66 17.85
N TYR A 600 -5.60 -37.90 18.57
CA TYR A 600 -6.07 -37.04 19.66
C TYR A 600 -7.10 -36.01 19.18
N LEU A 601 -6.81 -35.28 18.10
CA LEU A 601 -7.76 -34.31 17.52
C LEU A 601 -9.03 -34.97 16.99
N LEU A 602 -8.92 -36.14 16.34
CA LEU A 602 -10.09 -36.91 15.88
C LEU A 602 -10.96 -37.37 17.06
N TYR A 603 -10.34 -37.83 18.15
CA TYR A 603 -11.05 -38.21 19.36
C TYR A 603 -11.84 -37.02 19.91
N ASN A 604 -11.19 -35.89 20.18
CA ASN A 604 -11.86 -34.70 20.71
C ASN A 604 -12.96 -34.18 19.77
N CYS A 605 -12.67 -34.09 18.47
CA CYS A 605 -13.64 -33.59 17.50
C CYS A 605 -14.87 -34.50 17.39
N HIS A 606 -14.73 -35.83 17.43
CA HIS A 606 -15.87 -36.74 17.37
C HIS A 606 -16.66 -36.77 18.69
N THR A 607 -15.98 -36.66 19.83
CA THR A 607 -16.62 -36.50 21.15
C THR A 607 -17.46 -35.22 21.20
N GLU A 608 -16.94 -34.09 20.70
CA GLU A 608 -17.69 -32.83 20.57
C GLU A 608 -18.91 -32.93 19.66
N GLN A 609 -18.91 -33.87 18.71
CA GLN A 609 -20.04 -34.13 17.81
C GLN A 609 -21.04 -35.16 18.34
N GLY A 610 -20.73 -35.83 19.46
CA GLY A 610 -21.52 -36.95 19.97
C GLY A 610 -21.42 -38.24 19.12
N ASP A 611 -20.42 -38.37 18.24
CA ASP A 611 -20.17 -39.60 17.46
C ASP A 611 -19.27 -40.55 18.26
N GLU A 612 -19.89 -41.24 19.23
CA GLU A 612 -19.18 -42.13 20.17
C GLU A 612 -18.43 -43.26 19.46
N VAL A 613 -18.97 -43.78 18.35
CA VAL A 613 -18.35 -44.90 17.61
C VAL A 613 -17.03 -44.46 16.98
N LYS A 614 -17.01 -43.29 16.32
CA LYS A 614 -15.78 -42.77 15.72
C LYS A 614 -14.82 -42.20 16.76
N ALA A 615 -15.31 -41.60 17.83
CA ALA A 615 -14.50 -41.17 18.97
C ALA A 615 -13.78 -42.38 19.59
N GLN A 616 -14.50 -43.47 19.84
CA GLN A 616 -13.92 -44.69 20.38
C GLN A 616 -12.91 -45.33 19.41
N GLY A 617 -13.18 -45.31 18.10
CA GLY A 617 -12.22 -45.76 17.08
C GLY A 617 -10.93 -44.94 17.06
N ALA A 618 -11.01 -43.61 17.17
CA ALA A 618 -9.84 -42.75 17.27
C ALA A 618 -9.06 -42.99 18.57
N PHE A 619 -9.78 -43.18 19.68
CA PHE A 619 -9.21 -43.46 21.00
C PHE A 619 -8.45 -44.80 21.05
N ILE A 620 -8.99 -45.86 20.43
CA ILE A 620 -8.29 -47.16 20.31
C ILE A 620 -6.97 -47.00 19.55
N ASN A 621 -6.95 -46.20 18.48
CA ASN A 621 -5.73 -45.94 17.74
C ASN A 621 -4.71 -45.12 18.56
N LEU A 622 -5.17 -44.20 19.41
CA LEU A 622 -4.32 -43.46 20.34
C LEU A 622 -3.68 -44.41 21.39
N ILE A 623 -4.46 -45.33 21.97
CA ILE A 623 -3.93 -46.38 22.87
C ILE A 623 -2.86 -47.19 22.13
N ARG A 624 -3.18 -47.67 20.92
CA ARG A 624 -2.25 -48.45 20.09
C ARG A 624 -0.95 -47.72 19.81
N ILE A 625 -0.96 -46.39 19.69
CA ILE A 625 0.26 -45.59 19.51
C ILE A 625 1.02 -45.47 20.83
N ALA A 626 0.36 -45.15 21.93
CA ALA A 626 1.00 -44.98 23.24
C ALA A 626 1.59 -46.28 23.82
N THR A 627 1.04 -47.45 23.45
CA THR A 627 1.44 -48.75 23.98
C THR A 627 2.37 -49.56 23.06
N ARG A 628 2.88 -48.99 21.95
CA ARG A 628 3.77 -49.74 21.02
C ARG A 628 5.08 -50.12 21.71
N GLU A 629 5.47 -51.39 21.60
CA GLU A 629 6.76 -51.93 22.10
C GLU A 629 7.99 -51.23 21.48
N LYS A 630 7.85 -50.60 20.31
CA LYS A 630 8.95 -49.92 19.63
C LYS A 630 9.30 -48.53 20.23
N PHE A 631 8.50 -48.00 21.15
CA PHE A 631 8.81 -46.75 21.88
C PHE A 631 9.78 -46.96 23.07
N ASP A 632 10.15 -48.21 23.38
CA ASP A 632 11.06 -48.54 24.49
C ASP A 632 12.51 -48.04 24.28
N GLN A 633 12.88 -47.66 23.05
CA GLN A 633 14.20 -47.09 22.72
C GLN A 633 14.27 -45.55 22.82
N TYR A 634 13.13 -44.86 22.92
CA TYR A 634 13.02 -43.39 22.95
C TYR A 634 11.98 -42.99 23.97
N MET A 635 12.39 -43.06 25.24
CA MET A 635 11.54 -42.95 26.43
C MET A 635 10.74 -41.65 26.46
N GLU A 636 11.27 -40.58 25.87
CA GLU A 636 10.68 -39.24 25.88
C GLU A 636 9.44 -39.14 24.98
N TYR A 637 9.40 -39.79 23.81
CA TYR A 637 8.21 -39.76 22.95
C TYR A 637 7.07 -40.58 23.56
N ARG A 638 7.44 -41.66 24.26
CA ARG A 638 6.51 -42.50 25.01
C ARG A 638 5.91 -41.75 26.20
N GLU A 639 6.71 -40.94 26.88
CA GLU A 639 6.25 -40.08 27.96
C GLU A 639 5.15 -39.13 27.47
N VAL A 640 5.39 -38.41 26.37
CA VAL A 640 4.41 -37.49 25.76
C VAL A 640 3.13 -38.23 25.33
N ALA A 641 3.28 -39.42 24.73
CA ALA A 641 2.14 -40.28 24.34
C ALA A 641 1.29 -40.73 25.53
N LEU A 642 1.92 -41.13 26.63
CA LEU A 642 1.24 -41.55 27.84
C LEU A 642 0.57 -40.37 28.56
N ASN A 643 1.17 -39.17 28.54
CA ASN A 643 0.55 -37.97 29.11
C ASN A 643 -0.73 -37.58 28.36
N VAL A 644 -0.71 -37.55 27.02
CA VAL A 644 -1.91 -37.26 26.22
C VAL A 644 -2.98 -38.32 26.40
N LEU A 645 -2.60 -39.61 26.41
CA LEU A 645 -3.55 -40.69 26.67
C LEU A 645 -4.15 -40.61 28.08
N GLY A 646 -3.35 -40.25 29.08
CA GLY A 646 -3.80 -40.04 30.46
C GLY A 646 -4.82 -38.93 30.58
N LEU A 647 -4.66 -37.83 29.82
CA LEU A 647 -5.65 -36.75 29.75
C LEU A 647 -6.97 -37.21 29.12
N CYS A 648 -6.91 -37.98 28.02
CA CYS A 648 -8.14 -38.53 27.42
C CYS A 648 -8.87 -39.50 28.36
N TYR A 649 -8.16 -40.31 29.17
CA TYR A 649 -8.79 -41.14 30.20
C TYR A 649 -9.40 -40.29 31.33
N LEU A 650 -8.77 -39.16 31.68
CA LEU A 650 -9.29 -38.24 32.69
C LEU A 650 -10.61 -37.61 32.23
N GLU A 651 -10.69 -37.20 30.96
CA GLU A 651 -11.92 -36.67 30.35
C GLU A 651 -13.05 -37.71 30.29
N LYS A 652 -12.72 -39.00 30.22
CA LYS A 652 -13.69 -40.11 30.28
C LYS A 652 -14.03 -40.55 31.70
N GLU A 653 -13.52 -39.85 32.72
CA GLU A 653 -13.67 -40.22 34.13
C GLU A 653 -13.10 -41.61 34.48
N ASP A 654 -12.23 -42.18 33.64
CA ASP A 654 -11.49 -43.42 33.93
C ASP A 654 -10.21 -43.06 34.70
N TYR A 655 -10.41 -42.63 35.94
CA TYR A 655 -9.35 -42.10 36.80
C TYR A 655 -8.25 -43.13 37.06
N PHE A 656 -8.60 -44.43 37.10
CA PHE A 656 -7.64 -45.51 37.30
C PHE A 656 -6.68 -45.67 36.12
N ARG A 657 -7.18 -45.70 34.89
CA ARG A 657 -6.31 -45.77 33.70
C ARG A 657 -5.57 -44.46 33.46
N SER A 658 -6.20 -43.32 33.77
CA SER A 658 -5.55 -42.01 33.74
C SER A 658 -4.34 -41.96 34.68
N TYR A 659 -4.54 -42.34 35.95
CA TYR A 659 -3.48 -42.45 36.97
C TYR A 659 -2.33 -43.34 36.51
N ASN A 660 -2.64 -44.54 35.99
CA ASN A 660 -1.64 -45.47 35.50
C ASN A 660 -0.83 -44.92 34.31
N CYS A 661 -1.45 -44.17 33.41
CA CYS A 661 -0.75 -43.53 32.30
C CYS A 661 0.25 -42.48 32.79
N PHE A 662 -0.14 -41.62 33.73
CA PHE A 662 0.75 -40.62 34.31
C PHE A 662 1.88 -41.24 35.14
N CYS A 663 1.58 -42.26 35.96
CA CYS A 663 2.59 -43.00 36.71
C CYS A 663 3.60 -43.69 35.79
N ARG A 664 3.12 -44.29 34.70
CA ARG A 664 4.00 -44.92 33.72
C ARG A 664 4.82 -43.88 32.97
N ALA A 665 4.26 -42.73 32.60
CA ALA A 665 5.02 -41.62 32.02
C ALA A 665 6.13 -41.14 32.96
N MET A 666 5.84 -40.97 34.26
CA MET A 666 6.84 -40.59 35.28
C MET A 666 7.96 -41.62 35.42
N SER A 667 7.64 -42.92 35.34
CA SER A 667 8.63 -44.00 35.47
C SER A 667 9.66 -44.04 34.34
N LEU A 668 9.41 -43.34 33.23
CA LEU A 668 10.31 -43.29 32.07
C LEU A 668 11.44 -42.25 32.20
N ARG A 669 11.43 -41.39 33.23
CA ARG A 669 12.49 -40.38 33.46
C ARG A 669 13.70 -40.97 34.19
N PRO A 670 14.95 -40.64 33.83
CA PRO A 670 16.15 -41.15 34.51
C PRO A 670 16.19 -40.82 36.02
N ARG A 671 16.66 -41.76 36.84
CA ARG A 671 16.70 -41.69 38.33
C ARG A 671 17.45 -40.48 38.92
N LEU A 672 18.23 -39.73 38.13
CA LEU A 672 18.91 -38.50 38.59
C LEU A 672 17.96 -37.30 38.77
N LEU A 673 16.71 -37.37 38.27
CA LEU A 673 15.69 -36.33 38.40
C LEU A 673 14.78 -36.47 39.64
N VAL A 674 15.02 -37.45 40.51
CA VAL A 674 14.15 -37.82 41.65
C VAL A 674 13.95 -36.68 42.67
N GLN A 675 14.88 -35.73 42.80
CA GLN A 675 14.76 -34.61 43.74
C GLN A 675 13.73 -33.53 43.33
N LYS A 676 13.21 -33.54 42.08
CA LYS A 676 12.21 -32.55 41.60
C LYS A 676 10.81 -33.14 41.37
N TRP A 677 10.57 -34.41 41.68
CA TRP A 677 9.31 -35.11 41.36
C TRP A 677 8.06 -34.47 41.97
N SER A 678 8.14 -33.94 43.21
CA SER A 678 7.03 -33.27 43.92
C SER A 678 6.54 -31.98 43.27
N THR A 679 7.28 -31.45 42.29
CA THR A 679 6.91 -30.24 41.54
C THR A 679 6.52 -30.53 40.09
N SER A 680 6.54 -31.81 39.67
CA SER A 680 6.16 -32.20 38.31
C SER A 680 4.64 -32.32 38.16
N THR A 681 4.10 -31.84 37.04
CA THR A 681 2.65 -31.87 36.79
C THR A 681 2.05 -33.28 36.54
N PRO A 682 2.75 -34.33 36.06
CA PRO A 682 2.19 -35.68 36.03
C PRO A 682 2.01 -36.22 37.44
N TRP A 683 2.83 -35.79 38.40
CA TRP A 683 2.64 -36.09 39.82
C TRP A 683 1.40 -35.39 40.37
N HIS A 684 1.15 -34.12 40.02
CA HIS A 684 -0.07 -33.41 40.42
C HIS A 684 -1.34 -34.00 39.77
N LEU A 685 -1.28 -34.38 38.49
CA LEU A 685 -2.38 -35.04 37.77
C LEU A 685 -2.59 -36.48 38.27
N ALA A 686 -1.54 -37.21 38.61
CA ALA A 686 -1.63 -38.51 39.27
C ALA A 686 -2.21 -38.37 40.69
N VAL A 687 -1.82 -37.35 41.46
CA VAL A 687 -2.40 -37.06 42.78
C VAL A 687 -3.87 -36.64 42.64
N LEU A 688 -4.23 -35.86 41.62
CA LEU A 688 -5.61 -35.49 41.32
C LEU A 688 -6.45 -36.72 40.97
N ALA A 689 -5.97 -37.55 40.02
CA ALA A 689 -6.62 -38.79 39.64
C ALA A 689 -6.73 -39.76 40.82
N SER A 690 -5.69 -39.90 41.65
CA SER A 690 -5.72 -40.72 42.88
C SER A 690 -6.72 -40.19 43.91
N LYS A 691 -6.84 -38.88 44.09
CA LYS A 691 -7.86 -38.26 44.95
C LYS A 691 -9.29 -38.47 44.42
N LEU A 692 -9.46 -38.54 43.09
CA LEU A 692 -10.74 -38.83 42.43
C LEU A 692 -11.09 -40.31 42.42
N ILE A 693 -10.11 -41.23 42.49
CA ILE A 693 -10.33 -42.68 42.72
C ILE A 693 -10.81 -42.95 44.15
N ASN A 694 -10.32 -42.17 45.12
CA ASN A 694 -10.64 -42.32 46.55
C ASN A 694 -11.90 -41.56 46.99
N ARG A 695 -12.57 -40.86 46.07
CA ARG A 695 -13.90 -40.27 46.23
C ARG A 695 -14.90 -41.14 45.51
#